data_AF-A0A6G1HT30-F1
#
_entry.id   AF-A0A6G1HT30-F1
#
_cell.length_a   1.000
_cell.length_b   1.000
_cell.length_c   1.000
_cell.angle_alpha   90.00
_cell.angle_beta   90.00
_cell.angle_gamma   90.00
#
_symmetry.space_group_name_H-M   'P 1'
#
loop_
_entity.id
_entity.type
_entity.pdbx_description
1 polymer ?
#
loop_
_entity_poly.entity_id
_entity_poly.type
_entity_poly.pdbx_seq_one_letter_code
_entity_poly.pdbx_strand_id
1 'polypeptide(L)'
;MHLQQPTSAGPAAGPTSDSTAEQKTAPFRQLDIKSSSLPFGRDAALSSIGGPTYATAATLIQHVAYSLSDKVFSYSPESFDLDLALRHWNSQNETNAFGYTPAVHSIEARAGAGAVALGYIFSQDFDLEKRHIPETIVAPSATLPLLRTSLDQLSLLYSLASPVVVHVAAVDYSSGPNPGLVSDYVSALQIADDLGLALLASTSTHDAQHMALLATLIAKVLPAIHVFDGVKACRETSLVVDAWDQNRLSANYDSILKVLETTESKHADNEGRVLRLLNAFNGELGTEYGLFEYYGHAAPEHVLVVFGTVEASIARQVAEQLSAQGKTVGVVNVRVYRPFVEEEFLKALPASVHSVGVLGQVEDESAATDSGEHSLLYKDVLASLSFSDRQVAISDLKYARSQAWTPAEIVSAFVRLTEQPLAVETKPVQEYSFWNIDSSSSVAAPVALAQLLSSLSQNHVTVRTGHDNLTNGGVIRTDIRSSPKSYELPYSAEAADLAFVDGELLQTFDVLRSVKAGGALVVTLRGFKDDDLEKRLPAELRKKLSKGDVRLYVLDPAVADGPELESLLTEAAFLQLSGTDAHVATPKLANINGTAEAIVAAFSSLEAALRSIEIPEAWGTIEAEATPLPADISVNSFAPFDKTETEPSVTTSNKLAAAKAIVFKEAYGTKSALRPDLGVKTAIVHVKERRRLTPLTYDRNIFHIEFDLGNSGLTYAIGEALGIHAENDKADVEAFIKAYGLNPDEIVQVPSREESNVLEQRTVYQAFIQNIDIFGRPPKKFYEALSEFATDENERKNLLAVSTPDGAAEFKRRAEVDTITFADLLLEFPSAHPPVQDIVRIVSPMKRREYSIASSQNVTPNSVSLLIVTVGWVDPQGRDRFGQATRFLNGLHVGAPITVSVKPSVMKLPLKSTAPIIMAGLGTGLAPFRAFVQERALQKQRGEEIGAVLLYMGSRHQREEYLYGEEWEAYQEAGVITLIGRAFSRDQPQKIYIQDRMRQTMEEIRQAYLREEGSFYLCGPTWPVPDVTQVLQEAIEHEEKSKGAKKVDSQREIERLKEDQRYVLEVNHQESTTSNPPRVRI
;
A
#
# COMPACT_ATOMS: atom_id res chain seq x y z
N MET A 1 22.58 8.80 66.06
CA MET A 1 22.60 10.28 66.17
C MET A 1 22.02 10.83 64.88
N HIS A 2 20.76 11.26 64.93
CA HIS A 2 20.04 11.99 63.89
C HIS A 2 20.46 13.47 63.87
N LEU A 3 20.19 14.14 62.74
CA LEU A 3 19.57 15.48 62.59
C LEU A 3 19.38 15.69 61.05
N GLN A 4 18.20 15.51 60.44
CA GLN A 4 16.97 16.32 60.40
C GLN A 4 17.10 17.75 59.79
N GLN A 5 16.36 17.94 58.68
CA GLN A 5 15.61 19.08 58.04
C GLN A 5 15.53 20.45 58.80
N PRO A 6 15.16 21.64 58.21
CA PRO A 6 13.99 21.86 57.30
C PRO A 6 13.92 23.14 56.37
N THR A 7 12.87 23.15 55.52
CA THR A 7 11.98 24.23 54.98
C THR A 7 12.38 25.70 54.84
N SER A 8 11.92 26.37 53.75
CA SER A 8 11.26 27.70 53.83
C SER A 8 10.59 28.13 52.50
N ALA A 9 9.37 28.63 52.62
CA ALA A 9 8.56 29.31 51.61
C ALA A 9 8.66 30.84 51.76
N GLY A 10 8.54 31.57 50.63
CA GLY A 10 8.09 32.97 50.50
C GLY A 10 9.03 34.07 51.01
N PRO A 11 9.07 35.24 50.32
CA PRO A 11 7.99 36.19 50.54
C PRO A 11 7.48 36.94 49.29
N ALA A 12 6.30 37.50 49.51
CA ALA A 12 5.51 38.38 48.67
C ALA A 12 6.28 39.48 47.91
N ALA A 13 5.83 39.74 46.68
CA ALA A 13 5.99 41.04 46.03
C ALA A 13 4.68 41.42 45.32
N GLY A 14 4.10 42.52 45.76
CA GLY A 14 3.24 43.39 44.98
C GLY A 14 3.46 44.82 45.50
N PRO A 15 2.93 45.86 44.83
CA PRO A 15 2.84 46.08 43.39
C PRO A 15 3.60 47.37 43.00
N THR A 16 4.29 47.39 41.86
CA THR A 16 4.67 48.66 41.22
C THR A 16 4.55 48.52 39.71
N SER A 17 3.61 49.29 39.19
CA SER A 17 3.40 49.64 37.79
C SER A 17 4.69 50.10 37.12
N ASP A 18 4.98 49.56 35.94
CA ASP A 18 5.18 50.43 34.78
C ASP A 18 4.86 49.68 33.48
N SER A 19 4.14 50.41 32.65
CA SER A 19 3.55 50.07 31.37
C SER A 19 4.59 49.83 30.28
N THR A 20 4.52 48.69 29.60
CA THR A 20 4.62 48.49 28.13
C THR A 20 4.88 47.00 27.87
N ALA A 21 3.82 46.19 27.90
CA ALA A 21 3.87 44.84 27.35
C ALA A 21 3.58 44.93 25.85
N GLU A 22 4.62 44.82 25.03
CA GLU A 22 4.46 44.41 23.63
C GLU A 22 3.72 43.07 23.61
N GLN A 23 2.50 43.08 23.09
CA GLN A 23 1.77 41.87 22.72
C GLN A 23 2.59 41.14 21.66
N LYS A 24 3.30 40.08 22.05
CA LYS A 24 3.81 39.09 21.10
C LYS A 24 2.61 38.39 20.48
N THR A 25 2.33 38.73 19.22
CA THR A 25 1.40 38.01 18.34
C THR A 25 1.82 36.55 18.23
N ALA A 26 0.87 35.63 18.40
CA ALA A 26 1.12 34.20 18.21
C ALA A 26 1.37 33.92 16.72
N PRO A 27 2.33 33.05 16.36
CA PRO A 27 2.59 32.68 14.96
C PRO A 27 1.46 31.82 14.38
N PHE A 28 1.34 31.81 13.04
CA PHE A 28 0.40 30.96 12.30
C PHE A 28 0.56 29.50 12.71
N ARG A 29 -0.56 28.84 13.02
CA ARG A 29 -0.59 27.40 13.30
C ARG A 29 -1.08 26.70 12.04
N GLN A 30 -0.16 26.23 11.22
CA GLN A 30 -0.51 25.28 10.17
C GLN A 30 -1.20 24.08 10.81
N LEU A 31 -2.43 23.78 10.38
CA LEU A 31 -3.17 22.62 10.87
C LEU A 31 -2.41 21.34 10.47
N ASP A 32 -1.71 20.75 11.44
CA ASP A 32 -1.11 19.42 11.29
C ASP A 32 -2.23 18.38 11.31
N ILE A 33 -2.68 17.98 10.11
CA ILE A 33 -3.69 16.94 9.89
C ILE A 33 -2.94 15.62 9.83
N LYS A 34 -3.07 14.81 10.88
CA LYS A 34 -2.39 13.52 10.97
C LYS A 34 -3.07 12.45 10.13
N SER A 35 -4.38 12.25 10.32
CA SER A 35 -5.10 11.17 9.62
C SER A 35 -6.61 11.35 9.66
N SER A 36 -7.28 11.01 8.54
CA SER A 36 -8.74 11.00 8.43
C SER A 36 -9.44 10.00 9.37
N SER A 37 -8.71 9.02 9.91
CA SER A 37 -9.26 8.09 10.91
C SER A 37 -9.52 8.74 12.28
N LEU A 38 -8.99 9.94 12.50
CA LEU A 38 -9.10 10.69 13.75
C LEU A 38 -10.10 11.85 13.62
N PRO A 39 -10.73 12.29 14.73
CA PRO A 39 -11.69 13.39 14.71
C PRO A 39 -11.04 14.68 14.20
N PHE A 40 -11.53 15.20 13.08
CA PHE A 40 -10.95 16.34 12.36
C PHE A 40 -9.44 16.22 12.10
N GLY A 41 -8.93 14.99 11.90
CA GLY A 41 -7.52 14.80 11.58
C GLY A 41 -6.57 14.79 12.77
N ARG A 42 -7.05 14.81 14.02
CA ARG A 42 -6.23 15.10 15.21
C ARG A 42 -6.41 14.09 16.33
N ASP A 43 -5.33 13.87 17.08
CA ASP A 43 -5.36 13.04 18.28
C ASP A 43 -6.41 13.56 19.28
N ALA A 44 -7.23 12.65 19.79
CA ALA A 44 -8.20 12.92 20.84
C ALA A 44 -7.74 12.24 22.13
N ALA A 45 -7.69 12.98 23.23
CA ALA A 45 -7.40 12.40 24.54
C ALA A 45 -8.50 11.41 24.93
N LEU A 46 -8.16 10.34 25.66
CA LEU A 46 -9.13 9.31 26.06
C LEU A 46 -10.28 9.93 26.87
N SER A 47 -9.95 10.87 27.77
CA SER A 47 -10.90 11.60 28.60
C SER A 47 -11.79 12.59 27.84
N SER A 48 -11.47 12.88 26.57
CA SER A 48 -12.27 13.80 25.74
C SER A 48 -13.48 13.11 25.10
N ILE A 49 -13.54 11.77 25.13
CA ILE A 49 -14.66 11.01 24.61
C ILE A 49 -15.73 10.90 25.70
N GLY A 50 -16.76 11.72 25.61
CA GLY A 50 -17.88 11.70 26.55
C GLY A 50 -18.91 12.78 26.25
N GLY A 51 -20.20 12.45 26.38
CA GLY A 51 -21.30 13.35 26.04
C GLY A 51 -21.27 13.76 24.56
N PRO A 52 -21.67 15.00 24.23
CA PRO A 52 -21.63 15.50 22.86
C PRO A 52 -20.18 15.69 22.38
N THR A 53 -19.69 14.75 21.57
CA THR A 53 -18.31 14.75 21.07
C THR A 53 -18.29 14.46 19.58
N TYR A 54 -17.46 15.19 18.84
CA TYR A 54 -17.16 14.84 17.45
C TYR A 54 -16.15 13.69 17.43
N ALA A 55 -16.54 12.58 16.81
CA ALA A 55 -15.73 11.38 16.74
C ALA A 55 -15.91 10.68 15.40
N THR A 56 -14.95 9.81 15.05
CA THR A 56 -15.12 8.82 13.99
C THR A 56 -15.57 7.50 14.61
N ALA A 57 -16.27 6.66 13.84
CA ALA A 57 -16.64 5.33 14.33
C ALA A 57 -15.38 4.51 14.70
N ALA A 58 -14.30 4.65 13.93
CA ALA A 58 -13.02 4.00 14.22
C ALA A 58 -12.45 4.41 15.59
N THR A 59 -12.51 5.70 15.95
CA THR A 59 -12.06 6.17 17.29
C THR A 59 -12.96 5.64 18.41
N LEU A 60 -14.28 5.55 18.21
CA LEU A 60 -15.21 5.02 19.21
C LEU A 60 -15.04 3.50 19.43
N ILE A 61 -14.77 2.75 18.36
CA ILE A 61 -14.49 1.32 18.46
C ILE A 61 -13.17 1.09 19.19
N GLN A 62 -12.13 1.85 18.84
CA GLN A 62 -10.86 1.84 19.58
C GLN A 62 -11.05 2.23 21.05
N HIS A 63 -11.95 3.17 21.36
CA HIS A 63 -12.25 3.58 22.73
C HIS A 63 -12.77 2.40 23.58
N VAL A 64 -13.69 1.60 23.03
CA VAL A 64 -14.19 0.38 23.69
C VAL A 64 -13.07 -0.66 23.83
N ALA A 65 -12.34 -0.92 22.74
CA ALA A 65 -11.22 -1.86 22.72
C ALA A 65 -10.17 -1.53 23.80
N TYR A 66 -9.74 -0.27 23.88
CA TYR A 66 -8.75 0.19 24.86
C TYR A 66 -9.28 0.13 26.30
N SER A 67 -10.53 0.53 26.50
CA SER A 67 -11.11 0.63 27.85
C SER A 67 -11.42 -0.72 28.47
N LEU A 68 -11.80 -1.73 27.67
CA LEU A 68 -12.33 -3.00 28.16
C LEU A 68 -11.42 -4.22 27.89
N SER A 69 -10.19 -4.03 27.42
CA SER A 69 -9.25 -5.14 27.15
C SER A 69 -8.03 -5.12 28.06
N ASP A 70 -7.46 -6.31 28.31
CA ASP A 70 -6.14 -6.44 28.92
C ASP A 70 -5.03 -6.11 27.91
N LYS A 71 -5.16 -6.68 26.72
CA LYS A 71 -4.25 -6.48 25.59
C LYS A 71 -5.00 -6.20 24.31
N VAL A 72 -4.40 -5.34 23.50
CA VAL A 72 -4.87 -5.02 22.16
C VAL A 72 -3.78 -5.35 21.16
N PHE A 73 -4.06 -6.28 20.25
CA PHE A 73 -3.18 -6.63 19.14
C PHE A 73 -3.70 -5.94 17.88
N SER A 74 -2.89 -5.08 17.27
CA SER A 74 -3.28 -4.37 16.06
C SER A 74 -2.40 -4.73 14.88
N TYR A 75 -3.03 -4.84 13.71
CA TYR A 75 -2.34 -4.78 12.43
C TYR A 75 -2.96 -3.65 11.61
N SER A 76 -2.15 -2.64 11.31
CA SER A 76 -2.50 -1.55 10.40
C SER A 76 -1.47 -1.55 9.27
N PRO A 77 -1.88 -1.74 8.00
CA PRO A 77 -0.98 -1.48 6.87
C PRO A 77 -0.39 -0.05 6.94
N GLU A 78 0.74 0.16 6.28
CA GLU A 78 1.30 1.51 6.10
C GLU A 78 0.26 2.43 5.47
N SER A 79 0.24 3.70 5.87
CA SER A 79 -0.79 4.74 5.54
C SER A 79 -2.24 4.45 5.95
N PHE A 80 -2.54 3.29 6.53
CA PHE A 80 -3.92 2.90 6.83
C PHE A 80 -4.43 3.47 8.16
N ASP A 81 -3.55 3.70 9.14
CA ASP A 81 -3.86 4.40 10.38
C ASP A 81 -5.02 3.82 11.22
N LEU A 82 -5.19 2.49 11.22
CA LEU A 82 -6.29 1.84 11.94
C LEU A 82 -6.14 1.91 13.46
N ASP A 83 -4.91 2.00 13.97
CA ASP A 83 -4.57 1.88 15.39
C ASP A 83 -3.96 3.16 15.99
N LEU A 84 -4.13 4.31 15.32
CA LEU A 84 -3.55 5.58 15.77
C LEU A 84 -4.02 5.99 17.17
N ALA A 85 -5.32 5.90 17.46
CA ALA A 85 -5.86 6.30 18.75
C ALA A 85 -5.35 5.38 19.88
N LEU A 86 -5.29 4.07 19.62
CA LEU A 86 -4.71 3.09 20.54
C LEU A 86 -3.24 3.39 20.84
N ARG A 87 -2.42 3.61 19.80
CA ARG A 87 -1.00 3.97 19.95
C ARG A 87 -0.84 5.29 20.70
N HIS A 88 -1.68 6.28 20.40
CA HIS A 88 -1.67 7.56 21.09
C HIS A 88 -1.94 7.41 22.58
N TRP A 89 -3.07 6.80 22.98
CA TRP A 89 -3.42 6.61 24.40
C TRP A 89 -2.38 5.78 25.15
N ASN A 90 -1.86 4.72 24.54
CA ASN A 90 -0.79 3.92 25.12
C ASN A 90 0.51 4.74 25.33
N SER A 91 0.88 5.58 24.36
CA SER A 91 2.07 6.46 24.48
C SER A 91 1.93 7.51 25.59
N GLN A 92 0.70 7.92 25.91
CA GLN A 92 0.39 8.84 27.00
C GLN A 92 0.24 8.12 28.36
N ASN A 93 0.36 6.79 28.40
CA ASN A 93 0.11 5.95 29.57
C ASN A 93 -1.31 6.09 30.15
N GLU A 94 -2.30 6.34 29.29
CA GLU A 94 -3.71 6.42 29.71
C GLU A 94 -4.16 5.04 30.24
N THR A 95 -4.92 5.03 31.33
CA THR A 95 -5.38 3.78 31.97
C THR A 95 -6.67 3.28 31.33
N ASN A 96 -6.85 1.96 31.26
CA ASN A 96 -8.12 1.31 30.94
C ASN A 96 -9.09 1.35 32.15
N ALA A 97 -10.30 0.81 31.98
CA ALA A 97 -11.30 0.76 33.04
C ALA A 97 -10.89 -0.10 34.25
N PHE A 98 -9.91 -1.00 34.08
CA PHE A 98 -9.39 -1.86 35.14
C PHE A 98 -8.25 -1.19 35.95
N GLY A 99 -7.91 0.07 35.65
CA GLY A 99 -6.99 0.88 36.45
C GLY A 99 -5.50 0.71 36.11
N TYR A 100 -5.18 0.16 34.94
CA TYR A 100 -3.80 0.04 34.44
C TYR A 100 -3.70 0.37 32.95
N THR A 101 -2.49 0.63 32.44
CA THR A 101 -2.29 0.87 31.01
C THR A 101 -2.33 -0.46 30.24
N PRO A 102 -3.29 -0.67 29.32
CA PRO A 102 -3.39 -1.90 28.54
C PRO A 102 -2.21 -2.02 27.56
N ALA A 103 -1.73 -3.23 27.32
CA ALA A 103 -0.63 -3.41 26.36
C ALA A 103 -1.16 -3.33 24.92
N VAL A 104 -0.66 -2.37 24.14
CA VAL A 104 -0.94 -2.25 22.71
C VAL A 104 0.24 -2.77 21.90
N HIS A 105 0.02 -3.84 21.14
CA HIS A 105 1.02 -4.50 20.29
C HIS A 105 0.67 -4.30 18.82
N SER A 106 1.25 -3.27 18.19
CA SER A 106 1.20 -3.07 16.74
C SER A 106 2.19 -4.01 16.05
N ILE A 107 1.70 -4.86 15.15
CA ILE A 107 2.50 -5.92 14.51
C ILE A 107 2.66 -5.62 13.02
N GLU A 108 3.82 -5.94 12.46
CA GLU A 108 4.17 -5.64 11.06
C GLU A 108 3.63 -6.68 10.06
N ALA A 109 3.39 -7.91 10.52
CA ALA A 109 2.94 -9.01 9.67
C ALA A 109 1.41 -9.24 9.78
N ARG A 110 0.73 -9.39 8.63
CA ARG A 110 -0.72 -9.64 8.55
C ARG A 110 -1.19 -10.84 9.38
N ALA A 111 -0.42 -11.92 9.38
CA ALA A 111 -0.72 -13.13 10.18
C ALA A 111 -0.29 -13.01 11.66
N GLY A 112 0.54 -12.02 11.97
CA GLY A 112 1.20 -11.90 13.28
C GLY A 112 0.23 -11.54 14.39
N ALA A 113 -0.79 -10.72 14.14
CA ALA A 113 -1.76 -10.31 15.16
C ALA A 113 -2.47 -11.51 15.83
N GLY A 114 -2.96 -12.45 15.03
CA GLY A 114 -3.60 -13.68 15.57
C GLY A 114 -2.61 -14.64 16.20
N ALA A 115 -1.43 -14.80 15.60
CA ALA A 115 -0.41 -15.72 16.12
C ALA A 115 0.14 -15.26 17.49
N VAL A 116 0.32 -13.94 17.68
CA VAL A 116 0.77 -13.36 18.95
C VAL A 116 -0.33 -13.44 20.00
N ALA A 117 -1.58 -13.15 19.64
CA ALA A 117 -2.72 -13.32 20.55
C ALA A 117 -2.83 -14.78 21.04
N LEU A 118 -2.79 -15.74 20.11
CA LEU A 118 -2.79 -17.16 20.42
C LEU A 118 -1.59 -17.56 21.30
N GLY A 119 -0.38 -17.11 20.94
CA GLY A 119 0.84 -17.40 21.71
C GLY A 119 0.81 -16.83 23.13
N TYR A 120 0.22 -15.65 23.33
CA TYR A 120 0.11 -15.02 24.65
C TYR A 120 -0.78 -15.82 25.59
N ILE A 121 -1.94 -16.29 25.12
CA ILE A 121 -2.88 -17.11 25.91
C ILE A 121 -2.20 -18.38 26.46
N PHE A 122 -1.24 -18.94 25.72
CA PHE A 122 -0.47 -20.13 26.12
C PHE A 122 0.91 -19.81 26.71
N SER A 123 1.24 -18.54 26.89
CA SER A 123 2.52 -18.13 27.47
C SER A 123 2.55 -18.39 28.97
N GLN A 124 3.74 -18.67 29.51
CA GLN A 124 3.93 -18.78 30.97
C GLN A 124 3.72 -17.44 31.70
N ASP A 125 3.77 -16.34 30.95
CA ASP A 125 3.59 -14.97 31.44
C ASP A 125 2.10 -14.56 31.47
N PHE A 126 1.18 -15.45 31.08
CA PHE A 126 -0.26 -15.19 31.12
C PHE A 126 -0.77 -15.15 32.57
N ASP A 127 -1.32 -14.00 32.96
CA ASP A 127 -1.91 -13.82 34.27
C ASP A 127 -3.30 -14.48 34.34
N LEU A 128 -3.38 -15.60 35.07
CA LEU A 128 -4.62 -16.36 35.26
C LEU A 128 -5.73 -15.55 35.95
N GLU A 129 -5.40 -14.52 36.72
CA GLU A 129 -6.41 -13.65 37.33
C GLU A 129 -7.14 -12.84 36.24
N LYS A 130 -6.48 -12.56 35.12
CA LYS A 130 -7.01 -11.76 34.01
C LYS A 130 -7.71 -12.55 32.91
N ARG A 131 -7.83 -13.88 33.04
CA ARG A 131 -8.52 -14.75 32.06
C ARG A 131 -9.98 -14.41 31.77
N HIS A 132 -10.58 -13.56 32.59
CA HIS A 132 -11.94 -13.08 32.42
C HIS A 132 -11.98 -11.69 31.77
N ILE A 133 -10.86 -11.09 31.41
CA ILE A 133 -10.79 -9.81 30.73
C ILE A 133 -10.66 -10.07 29.22
N PRO A 134 -11.43 -9.40 28.36
CA PRO A 134 -11.33 -9.55 26.91
C PRO A 134 -9.91 -9.27 26.36
N GLU A 135 -9.56 -10.01 25.32
CA GLU A 135 -8.44 -9.73 24.42
C GLU A 135 -8.98 -9.25 23.08
N THR A 136 -8.44 -8.13 22.59
CA THR A 136 -8.95 -7.49 21.37
C THR A 136 -7.93 -7.55 20.25
N ILE A 137 -8.41 -7.89 19.05
CA ILE A 137 -7.67 -7.75 17.80
C ILE A 137 -8.30 -6.62 16.97
N VAL A 138 -7.49 -5.69 16.47
CA VAL A 138 -7.94 -4.64 15.54
C VAL A 138 -7.19 -4.79 14.21
N ALA A 139 -7.91 -5.11 13.14
CA ALA A 139 -7.30 -5.40 11.83
C ALA A 139 -8.24 -5.13 10.65
N PRO A 140 -7.75 -4.96 9.41
CA PRO A 140 -8.59 -4.91 8.22
C PRO A 140 -9.06 -6.30 7.78
N SER A 141 -10.15 -6.39 7.03
CA SER A 141 -10.74 -7.67 6.57
C SER A 141 -9.78 -8.50 5.71
N ALA A 142 -8.86 -7.85 4.97
CA ALA A 142 -7.78 -8.51 4.24
C ALA A 142 -6.84 -9.38 5.11
N THR A 143 -6.88 -9.24 6.44
CA THR A 143 -6.14 -10.13 7.37
C THR A 143 -6.90 -11.40 7.72
N LEU A 144 -8.23 -11.40 7.65
CA LEU A 144 -9.06 -12.50 8.14
C LEU A 144 -8.70 -13.86 7.51
N PRO A 145 -8.47 -13.99 6.19
CA PRO A 145 -8.03 -15.26 5.60
C PRO A 145 -6.71 -15.77 6.19
N LEU A 146 -5.80 -14.87 6.54
CA LEU A 146 -4.50 -15.19 7.13
C LEU A 146 -4.58 -15.49 8.63
N LEU A 147 -5.60 -14.93 9.31
CA LEU A 147 -5.89 -15.20 10.72
C LEU A 147 -6.69 -16.49 10.91
N ARG A 148 -7.24 -17.10 9.85
CA ARG A 148 -8.12 -18.28 9.91
C ARG A 148 -7.59 -19.38 10.85
N THR A 149 -6.33 -19.78 10.72
CA THR A 149 -5.74 -20.84 11.55
C THR A 149 -5.64 -20.44 13.03
N SER A 150 -5.36 -19.16 13.32
CA SER A 150 -5.31 -18.66 14.69
C SER A 150 -6.70 -18.57 15.29
N LEU A 151 -7.67 -18.04 14.53
CA LEU A 151 -9.07 -17.93 14.94
C LEU A 151 -9.72 -19.29 15.17
N ASP A 152 -9.39 -20.30 14.37
CA ASP A 152 -9.85 -21.68 14.55
C ASP A 152 -9.35 -22.27 15.89
N GLN A 153 -8.08 -22.04 16.24
CA GLN A 153 -7.57 -22.48 17.54
C GLN A 153 -8.20 -21.70 18.70
N LEU A 154 -8.37 -20.39 18.55
CA LEU A 154 -9.03 -19.55 19.56
C LEU A 154 -10.50 -19.94 19.75
N SER A 155 -11.20 -20.34 18.68
CA SER A 155 -12.59 -20.80 18.75
C SER A 155 -12.74 -22.14 19.44
N LEU A 156 -11.78 -23.06 19.28
CA LEU A 156 -11.79 -24.34 19.99
C LEU A 156 -11.45 -24.18 21.48
N LEU A 157 -10.64 -23.18 21.83
CA LEU A 157 -10.06 -23.01 23.16
C LEU A 157 -10.79 -21.96 24.00
N TYR A 158 -11.83 -21.31 23.47
CA TYR A 158 -12.52 -20.20 24.11
C TYR A 158 -13.02 -20.50 25.54
N SER A 159 -13.44 -21.74 25.81
CA SER A 159 -13.90 -22.16 27.14
C SER A 159 -12.80 -22.22 28.20
N LEU A 160 -11.54 -22.20 27.77
CA LEU A 160 -10.33 -22.31 28.59
C LEU A 160 -9.48 -21.04 28.57
N ALA A 161 -9.83 -20.05 27.75
CA ALA A 161 -9.03 -18.86 27.44
C ALA A 161 -9.81 -17.55 27.69
N SER A 162 -9.11 -16.42 27.54
CA SER A 162 -9.72 -15.09 27.57
C SER A 162 -10.79 -14.95 26.46
N PRO A 163 -11.87 -14.19 26.70
CA PRO A 163 -12.82 -13.81 25.65
C PRO A 163 -12.10 -13.06 24.51
N VAL A 164 -12.27 -13.48 23.27
CA VAL A 164 -11.62 -12.83 22.11
C VAL A 164 -12.64 -12.09 21.28
N VAL A 165 -12.36 -10.81 21.02
CA VAL A 165 -13.11 -9.98 20.07
C VAL A 165 -12.19 -9.45 18.97
N VAL A 166 -12.64 -9.55 17.72
CA VAL A 166 -11.90 -9.07 16.55
C VAL A 166 -12.69 -7.93 15.93
N HIS A 167 -12.20 -6.71 16.08
CA HIS A 167 -12.74 -5.52 15.43
C HIS A 167 -12.12 -5.39 14.03
N VAL A 168 -12.95 -5.61 13.01
CA VAL A 168 -12.55 -5.69 11.60
C VAL A 168 -13.03 -4.47 10.84
N ALA A 169 -12.08 -3.67 10.34
CA ALA A 169 -12.39 -2.69 9.31
C ALA A 169 -12.59 -3.44 7.98
N ALA A 170 -13.82 -3.46 7.45
CA ALA A 170 -14.15 -4.03 6.15
C ALA A 170 -13.47 -3.22 5.05
N VAL A 171 -12.33 -3.73 4.59
CA VAL A 171 -11.48 -3.07 3.61
C VAL A 171 -10.50 -4.06 2.99
N ASP A 172 -10.47 -4.04 1.67
CA ASP A 172 -9.48 -4.73 0.87
C ASP A 172 -9.10 -3.86 -0.33
N TYR A 173 -8.18 -4.34 -1.16
CA TYR A 173 -7.78 -3.67 -2.39
C TYR A 173 -8.25 -4.47 -3.60
N SER A 174 -9.02 -3.84 -4.50
CA SER A 174 -9.39 -4.44 -5.77
C SER A 174 -8.41 -4.00 -6.86
N SER A 175 -7.87 -4.97 -7.61
CA SER A 175 -6.99 -4.74 -8.77
C SER A 175 -7.74 -4.76 -10.11
N GLY A 176 -9.08 -4.71 -10.08
CA GLY A 176 -9.93 -4.72 -11.27
C GLY A 176 -9.80 -3.47 -12.15
N PRO A 177 -10.74 -3.25 -13.09
CA PRO A 177 -10.70 -2.14 -14.06
C PRO A 177 -10.58 -0.76 -13.40
N ASN A 178 -11.13 -0.60 -12.20
CA ASN A 178 -11.00 0.57 -11.35
C ASN A 178 -10.24 0.17 -10.07
N PRO A 179 -8.89 0.26 -10.05
CA PRO A 179 -8.12 -0.13 -8.89
C PRO A 179 -8.36 0.83 -7.72
N GLY A 180 -8.54 0.28 -6.53
CA GLY A 180 -8.83 1.07 -5.34
C GLY A 180 -9.23 0.26 -4.12
N LEU A 181 -9.48 0.97 -3.02
CA LEU A 181 -9.94 0.40 -1.77
C LEU A 181 -11.44 0.08 -1.86
N VAL A 182 -11.80 -1.13 -1.44
CA VAL A 182 -13.17 -1.64 -1.52
C VAL A 182 -13.61 -2.16 -0.15
N SER A 183 -14.89 -2.02 0.17
CA SER A 183 -15.45 -2.54 1.43
C SER A 183 -15.68 -4.04 1.29
N ASP A 184 -14.93 -4.85 2.05
CA ASP A 184 -14.99 -6.31 1.97
C ASP A 184 -15.65 -6.92 3.22
N TYR A 185 -16.92 -7.30 3.08
CA TYR A 185 -17.65 -8.07 4.09
C TYR A 185 -17.61 -9.58 3.82
N VAL A 186 -17.28 -9.99 2.59
CA VAL A 186 -17.25 -11.41 2.16
C VAL A 186 -16.30 -12.21 3.04
N SER A 187 -15.09 -11.70 3.29
CA SER A 187 -14.11 -12.37 4.16
C SER A 187 -14.62 -12.58 5.59
N ALA A 188 -15.34 -11.61 6.16
CA ALA A 188 -15.90 -11.71 7.50
C ALA A 188 -17.06 -12.69 7.57
N LEU A 189 -17.96 -12.67 6.58
CA LEU A 189 -19.07 -13.61 6.45
C LEU A 189 -18.54 -15.05 6.35
N GLN A 190 -17.57 -15.30 5.46
CA GLN A 190 -17.02 -16.65 5.25
C GLN A 190 -16.30 -17.19 6.47
N ILE A 191 -15.45 -16.37 7.13
CA ILE A 191 -14.69 -16.82 8.31
C ILE A 191 -15.60 -17.07 9.50
N ALA A 192 -16.62 -16.24 9.70
CA ALA A 192 -17.59 -16.45 10.76
C ALA A 192 -18.40 -17.74 10.55
N ASP A 193 -18.79 -18.01 9.30
CA ASP A 193 -19.50 -19.24 8.93
C ASP A 193 -18.63 -20.50 9.09
N ASP A 194 -17.41 -20.49 8.53
CA ASP A 194 -16.45 -21.60 8.59
C ASP A 194 -16.10 -22.04 10.02
N LEU A 195 -15.92 -21.05 10.91
CA LEU A 195 -15.36 -21.27 12.25
C LEU A 195 -16.42 -21.19 13.36
N GLY A 196 -17.68 -20.89 13.02
CA GLY A 196 -18.77 -20.74 13.97
C GLY A 196 -18.59 -19.56 14.93
N LEU A 197 -17.98 -18.46 14.46
CA LEU A 197 -17.79 -17.25 15.26
C LEU A 197 -19.04 -16.37 15.22
N ALA A 198 -19.26 -15.57 16.26
CA ALA A 198 -20.27 -14.52 16.17
C ALA A 198 -19.84 -13.46 15.16
N LEU A 199 -20.78 -12.93 14.37
CA LEU A 199 -20.54 -11.82 13.45
C LEU A 199 -21.63 -10.78 13.62
N LEU A 200 -21.21 -9.54 13.86
CA LEU A 200 -22.09 -8.40 13.94
C LEU A 200 -21.50 -7.17 13.25
N ALA A 201 -22.35 -6.27 12.78
CA ALA A 201 -21.95 -5.08 12.06
C ALA A 201 -22.40 -3.78 12.75
N SER A 202 -21.53 -2.77 12.75
CA SER A 202 -21.95 -1.38 12.99
C SER A 202 -22.66 -0.83 11.77
N THR A 203 -23.76 -0.11 11.97
CA THR A 203 -24.51 0.51 10.86
C THR A 203 -24.24 2.01 10.72
N SER A 204 -23.70 2.66 11.76
CA SER A 204 -23.29 4.06 11.68
C SER A 204 -22.28 4.46 12.76
N THR A 205 -21.80 5.70 12.72
CA THR A 205 -20.96 6.26 13.79
C THR A 205 -21.70 6.36 15.13
N HIS A 206 -23.03 6.45 15.10
CA HIS A 206 -23.84 6.58 16.32
C HIS A 206 -24.00 5.26 17.08
N ASP A 207 -24.05 4.11 16.38
CA ASP A 207 -24.14 2.79 17.02
C ASP A 207 -22.77 2.11 17.20
N ALA A 208 -21.70 2.63 16.60
CA ALA A 208 -20.37 2.03 16.62
C ALA A 208 -19.85 1.70 18.03
N GLN A 209 -20.04 2.61 18.99
CA GLN A 209 -19.63 2.38 20.38
C GLN A 209 -20.48 1.28 21.04
N HIS A 210 -21.79 1.27 20.78
CA HIS A 210 -22.70 0.25 21.30
C HIS A 210 -22.41 -1.12 20.69
N MET A 211 -22.15 -1.20 19.39
CA MET A 211 -21.86 -2.45 18.69
C MET A 211 -20.49 -3.03 19.06
N ALA A 212 -19.48 -2.18 19.25
CA ALA A 212 -18.20 -2.63 19.79
C ALA A 212 -18.35 -3.20 21.22
N LEU A 213 -19.16 -2.57 22.08
CA LEU A 213 -19.47 -3.08 23.41
C LEU A 213 -20.24 -4.40 23.34
N LEU A 214 -21.27 -4.48 22.48
CA LEU A 214 -22.06 -5.68 22.27
C LEU A 214 -21.19 -6.84 21.79
N ALA A 215 -20.26 -6.61 20.86
CA ALA A 215 -19.29 -7.60 20.40
C ALA A 215 -18.40 -8.10 21.54
N THR A 216 -17.90 -7.17 22.36
CA THR A 216 -17.04 -7.47 23.52
C THR A 216 -17.79 -8.28 24.58
N LEU A 217 -19.09 -8.05 24.74
CA LEU A 217 -19.97 -8.85 25.60
C LEU A 217 -20.25 -10.23 24.98
N ILE A 218 -20.55 -10.31 23.68
CA ILE A 218 -20.79 -11.58 22.97
C ILE A 218 -19.56 -12.49 23.01
N ALA A 219 -18.34 -11.92 23.01
CA ALA A 219 -17.08 -12.66 23.17
C ALA A 219 -17.06 -13.59 24.42
N LYS A 220 -17.91 -13.33 25.42
CA LYS A 220 -18.09 -14.18 26.62
C LYS A 220 -18.86 -15.47 26.34
N VAL A 221 -19.66 -15.48 25.30
CA VAL A 221 -20.49 -16.62 24.88
C VAL A 221 -19.73 -17.44 23.84
N LEU A 222 -19.19 -16.78 22.81
CA LEU A 222 -18.37 -17.33 21.74
C LEU A 222 -17.50 -16.21 21.16
N PRO A 223 -16.31 -16.50 20.58
CA PRO A 223 -15.49 -15.44 20.01
C PRO A 223 -16.24 -14.67 18.92
N ALA A 224 -16.02 -13.37 18.87
CA ALA A 224 -16.84 -12.46 18.09
C ALA A 224 -16.01 -11.65 17.09
N ILE A 225 -16.51 -11.56 15.85
CA ILE A 225 -16.07 -10.61 14.84
C ILE A 225 -17.06 -9.45 14.82
N HIS A 226 -16.56 -8.25 15.05
CA HIS A 226 -17.29 -7.02 14.84
C HIS A 226 -16.78 -6.35 13.58
N VAL A 227 -17.59 -6.32 12.53
CA VAL A 227 -17.22 -5.71 11.25
C VAL A 227 -17.82 -4.31 11.11
N PHE A 228 -17.07 -3.40 10.49
CA PHE A 228 -17.52 -2.03 10.22
C PHE A 228 -16.84 -1.51 8.96
N ASP A 229 -17.47 -0.61 8.21
CA ASP A 229 -16.91 -0.12 6.94
C ASP A 229 -15.55 0.60 7.12
N GLY A 230 -14.50 0.06 6.51
CA GLY A 230 -13.14 0.60 6.63
C GLY A 230 -12.83 1.75 5.65
N VAL A 231 -13.66 1.96 4.63
CA VAL A 231 -13.36 2.84 3.50
C VAL A 231 -14.02 4.21 3.62
N LYS A 232 -15.32 4.27 3.96
CA LYS A 232 -16.14 5.49 3.88
C LYS A 232 -16.66 5.94 5.24
N ALA A 233 -17.56 5.17 5.85
CA ALA A 233 -18.38 5.59 6.98
C ALA A 233 -17.57 5.71 8.28
N CYS A 234 -16.62 4.80 8.54
CA CYS A 234 -15.95 4.81 9.85
C CYS A 234 -14.80 5.81 9.99
N ARG A 235 -14.46 6.51 8.91
CA ARG A 235 -13.49 7.62 8.86
C ARG A 235 -14.19 8.98 8.70
N GLU A 236 -15.51 8.99 8.80
CA GLU A 236 -16.30 10.21 8.83
C GLU A 236 -16.28 10.78 10.25
N THR A 237 -15.94 12.06 10.40
CA THR A 237 -16.11 12.78 11.66
C THR A 237 -17.55 13.26 11.76
N SER A 238 -18.27 12.83 12.79
CA SER A 238 -19.66 13.22 13.05
C SER A 238 -19.89 13.49 14.54
N LEU A 239 -20.90 14.31 14.87
CA LEU A 239 -21.28 14.60 16.25
C LEU A 239 -22.03 13.42 16.86
N VAL A 240 -21.42 12.75 17.84
CA VAL A 240 -22.10 11.77 18.67
C VAL A 240 -22.61 12.46 19.93
N VAL A 241 -23.93 12.58 20.03
CA VAL A 241 -24.60 13.38 21.09
C VAL A 241 -24.42 12.77 22.48
N ASP A 242 -24.42 11.45 22.58
CA ASP A 242 -24.28 10.72 23.85
C ASP A 242 -23.15 9.69 23.77
N ALA A 243 -21.94 10.13 23.43
CA ALA A 243 -20.77 9.25 23.50
C ALA A 243 -20.50 8.90 24.97
N TRP A 244 -20.22 7.64 25.26
CA TRP A 244 -19.93 7.22 26.62
C TRP A 244 -18.47 7.42 26.95
N ASP A 245 -18.22 7.95 28.14
CA ASP A 245 -16.89 7.94 28.74
C ASP A 245 -16.51 6.54 29.24
N GLN A 246 -15.25 6.39 29.63
CA GLN A 246 -14.70 5.12 30.13
C GLN A 246 -15.47 4.59 31.36
N ASN A 247 -15.87 5.47 32.28
CA ASN A 247 -16.57 5.08 33.50
C ASN A 247 -17.95 4.50 33.19
N ARG A 248 -18.70 5.16 32.31
CA ARG A 248 -20.00 4.69 31.85
C ARG A 248 -19.87 3.39 31.07
N LEU A 249 -18.86 3.25 30.19
CA LEU A 249 -18.58 1.99 29.49
C LEU A 249 -18.36 0.83 30.48
N SER A 250 -17.49 1.02 31.47
CA SER A 250 -17.20 -0.01 32.48
C SER A 250 -18.44 -0.38 33.30
N ALA A 251 -19.20 0.62 33.75
CA ALA A 251 -20.38 0.39 34.58
C ALA A 251 -21.46 -0.41 33.82
N ASN A 252 -21.71 -0.06 32.55
CA ASN A 252 -22.66 -0.77 31.70
C ASN A 252 -22.17 -2.20 31.40
N TYR A 253 -20.88 -2.35 31.07
CA TYR A 253 -20.27 -3.67 30.86
C TYR A 253 -20.48 -4.59 32.07
N ASP A 254 -20.15 -4.12 33.27
CA ASP A 254 -20.30 -4.88 34.51
C ASP A 254 -21.77 -5.17 34.87
N SER A 255 -22.68 -4.20 34.61
CA SER A 255 -24.11 -4.38 34.87
C SER A 255 -24.69 -5.50 34.01
N ILE A 256 -24.40 -5.49 32.70
CA ILE A 256 -24.91 -6.47 31.75
C ILE A 256 -24.36 -7.87 32.05
N LEU A 257 -23.07 -7.98 32.42
CA LEU A 257 -22.48 -9.26 32.82
C LEU A 257 -23.16 -9.85 34.07
N LYS A 258 -23.47 -9.04 35.08
CA LYS A 258 -24.19 -9.50 36.29
C LYS A 258 -25.59 -10.02 35.99
N VAL A 259 -26.29 -9.38 35.06
CA VAL A 259 -27.61 -9.85 34.60
C VAL A 259 -27.50 -11.22 33.93
N LEU A 260 -26.44 -11.44 33.14
CA LEU A 260 -26.21 -12.73 32.49
C LEU A 260 -25.90 -13.85 33.48
N GLU A 261 -25.01 -13.60 34.45
CA GLU A 261 -24.64 -14.59 35.48
C GLU A 261 -25.83 -15.05 36.31
N THR A 262 -26.78 -14.15 36.59
CA THR A 262 -27.98 -14.45 37.40
C THR A 262 -29.09 -15.15 36.62
N THR A 263 -29.04 -15.10 35.28
CA THR A 263 -30.10 -15.60 34.38
C THR A 263 -29.64 -16.83 33.58
N GLU A 264 -28.45 -17.37 33.87
CA GLU A 264 -27.89 -18.51 33.14
C GLU A 264 -28.72 -19.78 33.33
N SER A 265 -29.23 -20.30 32.20
CA SER A 265 -29.75 -21.67 32.10
C SER A 265 -28.62 -22.53 31.54
N LYS A 266 -28.26 -23.61 32.25
CA LYS A 266 -27.21 -24.57 31.85
C LYS A 266 -27.48 -25.29 30.52
N HIS A 267 -28.65 -25.12 29.93
CA HIS A 267 -29.12 -25.86 28.75
C HIS A 267 -29.41 -24.99 27.52
N ALA A 268 -29.08 -23.70 27.54
CA ALA A 268 -29.30 -22.85 26.37
C ALA A 268 -28.11 -22.92 25.40
N ASP A 269 -28.44 -22.98 24.12
CA ASP A 269 -27.53 -22.88 22.99
C ASP A 269 -26.95 -21.46 22.84
N ASN A 270 -26.04 -21.27 21.88
CA ASN A 270 -25.37 -20.00 21.68
C ASN A 270 -26.36 -18.92 21.19
N GLU A 271 -27.30 -19.30 20.34
CA GLU A 271 -28.43 -18.47 19.87
C GLU A 271 -29.21 -17.88 21.05
N GLY A 272 -29.68 -18.73 21.96
CA GLY A 272 -30.44 -18.31 23.14
C GLY A 272 -29.61 -17.53 24.16
N ARG A 273 -28.29 -17.73 24.20
CA ARG A 273 -27.38 -16.92 25.04
C ARG A 273 -27.17 -15.53 24.44
N VAL A 274 -26.93 -15.42 23.14
CA VAL A 274 -26.79 -14.13 22.43
C VAL A 274 -28.08 -13.31 22.52
N LEU A 275 -29.25 -13.93 22.36
CA LEU A 275 -30.53 -13.25 22.50
C LEU A 275 -30.75 -12.67 23.90
N ARG A 276 -30.43 -13.42 24.95
CA ARG A 276 -30.54 -12.93 26.33
C ARG A 276 -29.57 -11.80 26.62
N LEU A 277 -28.36 -11.89 26.07
CA LEU A 277 -27.37 -10.83 26.15
C LEU A 277 -27.88 -9.57 25.47
N LEU A 278 -28.44 -9.67 24.26
CA LEU A 278 -29.04 -8.52 23.57
C LEU A 278 -30.20 -7.91 24.36
N ASN A 279 -31.05 -8.73 24.99
CA ASN A 279 -32.14 -8.24 25.83
C ASN A 279 -31.63 -7.52 27.09
N ALA A 280 -30.59 -8.05 27.75
CA ALA A 280 -29.95 -7.39 28.89
C ALA A 280 -29.28 -6.09 28.48
N PHE A 281 -28.59 -6.09 27.34
CA PHE A 281 -27.98 -4.92 26.72
C PHE A 281 -29.04 -3.84 26.46
N ASN A 282 -30.12 -4.16 25.76
CA ASN A 282 -31.22 -3.25 25.49
C ASN A 282 -31.85 -2.68 26.77
N GLY A 283 -32.04 -3.53 27.79
CA GLY A 283 -32.59 -3.13 29.08
C GLY A 283 -31.73 -2.13 29.84
N GLU A 284 -30.40 -2.30 29.79
CA GLU A 284 -29.45 -1.36 30.43
C GLU A 284 -29.34 -0.05 29.64
N LEU A 285 -29.28 -0.14 28.30
CA LEU A 285 -29.11 1.04 27.44
C LEU A 285 -30.40 1.84 27.21
N GLY A 286 -31.57 1.25 27.48
CA GLY A 286 -32.84 1.82 27.04
C GLY A 286 -32.99 1.85 25.52
N THR A 287 -32.40 0.87 24.84
CA THR A 287 -32.44 0.74 23.37
C THR A 287 -33.28 -0.48 22.97
N GLU A 288 -33.60 -0.59 21.69
CA GLU A 288 -34.42 -1.68 21.15
C GLU A 288 -33.71 -2.37 19.97
N TYR A 289 -32.41 -2.61 20.12
CA TYR A 289 -31.63 -3.24 19.06
C TYR A 289 -32.08 -4.67 18.81
N GLY A 290 -32.33 -5.00 17.53
CA GLY A 290 -32.65 -6.36 17.09
C GLY A 290 -31.44 -7.08 16.49
N LEU A 291 -31.50 -8.42 16.41
CA LEU A 291 -30.60 -9.18 15.53
C LEU A 291 -30.86 -8.83 14.06
N PHE A 292 -32.15 -8.68 13.75
CA PHE A 292 -32.70 -8.27 12.46
C PHE A 292 -33.67 -7.11 12.72
N GLU A 293 -33.50 -6.00 12.00
CA GLU A 293 -34.29 -4.79 12.22
C GLU A 293 -35.05 -4.41 10.96
N TYR A 294 -36.37 -4.30 11.09
CA TYR A 294 -37.26 -3.96 10.00
C TYR A 294 -37.52 -2.45 9.93
N TYR A 295 -37.41 -1.87 8.73
CA TYR A 295 -37.74 -0.49 8.44
C TYR A 295 -38.58 -0.38 7.16
N GLY A 296 -39.55 0.53 7.13
CA GLY A 296 -40.38 0.80 5.95
C GLY A 296 -41.87 0.66 6.23
N HIS A 297 -42.64 0.28 5.21
CA HIS A 297 -44.10 0.26 5.27
C HIS A 297 -44.62 -0.73 6.33
N ALA A 298 -45.73 -0.45 7.01
CA ALA A 298 -46.27 -1.35 8.05
C ALA A 298 -46.74 -2.71 7.49
N ALA A 299 -47.11 -2.74 6.21
CA ALA A 299 -47.47 -3.94 5.47
C ALA A 299 -46.77 -3.92 4.10
N PRO A 300 -45.46 -4.26 4.03
CA PRO A 300 -44.72 -4.26 2.78
C PRO A 300 -45.13 -5.46 1.90
N GLU A 301 -45.10 -5.29 0.59
CA GLU A 301 -45.20 -6.37 -0.39
C GLU A 301 -43.79 -6.85 -0.80
N HIS A 302 -42.82 -5.93 -0.80
CA HIS A 302 -41.44 -6.19 -1.24
C HIS A 302 -40.45 -5.76 -0.16
N VAL A 303 -39.53 -6.64 0.22
CA VAL A 303 -38.53 -6.36 1.26
C VAL A 303 -37.11 -6.63 0.76
N LEU A 304 -36.18 -5.71 1.04
CA LEU A 304 -34.75 -5.97 0.88
C LEU A 304 -34.15 -6.54 2.16
N VAL A 305 -33.23 -7.50 2.08
CA VAL A 305 -32.42 -7.97 3.22
C VAL A 305 -30.98 -7.54 2.99
N VAL A 306 -30.40 -6.84 3.95
CA VAL A 306 -29.13 -6.12 3.77
C VAL A 306 -28.19 -6.36 4.96
N PHE A 307 -26.92 -6.61 4.66
CA PHE A 307 -25.83 -6.65 5.65
C PHE A 307 -24.70 -5.71 5.21
N GLY A 308 -24.04 -5.06 6.17
CA GLY A 308 -23.00 -4.05 5.94
C GLY A 308 -23.32 -2.73 6.63
N THR A 309 -22.37 -1.79 6.64
CA THR A 309 -22.56 -0.48 7.28
C THR A 309 -23.25 0.50 6.34
N VAL A 310 -22.63 0.78 5.19
CA VAL A 310 -23.10 1.78 4.21
C VAL A 310 -24.43 1.34 3.60
N GLU A 311 -24.51 0.06 3.23
CA GLU A 311 -25.67 -0.58 2.61
C GLU A 311 -26.89 -0.49 3.52
N ALA A 312 -26.75 -0.92 4.78
CA ALA A 312 -27.84 -0.93 5.75
C ALA A 312 -28.32 0.49 6.10
N SER A 313 -27.40 1.45 6.25
CA SER A 313 -27.76 2.84 6.56
C SER A 313 -28.53 3.49 5.40
N ILE A 314 -28.05 3.37 4.16
CA ILE A 314 -28.74 3.95 3.00
C ILE A 314 -30.07 3.22 2.75
N ALA A 315 -30.10 1.89 2.87
CA ALA A 315 -31.31 1.11 2.61
C ALA A 315 -32.44 1.41 3.58
N ARG A 316 -32.12 1.58 4.87
CA ARG A 316 -33.08 2.07 5.87
C ARG A 316 -33.67 3.41 5.44
N GLN A 317 -32.82 4.38 5.09
CA GLN A 317 -33.27 5.73 4.76
C GLN A 317 -34.15 5.77 3.51
N VAL A 318 -33.78 5.03 2.48
CA VAL A 318 -34.57 4.91 1.24
C VAL A 318 -35.91 4.23 1.52
N ALA A 319 -35.93 3.15 2.29
CA ALA A 319 -37.17 2.44 2.64
C ALA A 319 -38.13 3.32 3.47
N GLU A 320 -37.62 4.07 4.46
CA GLU A 320 -38.41 5.01 5.25
C GLU A 320 -39.03 6.12 4.37
N GLN A 321 -38.26 6.69 3.43
CA GLN A 321 -38.76 7.73 2.53
C GLN A 321 -39.82 7.19 1.55
N LEU A 322 -39.57 6.04 0.93
CA LEU A 322 -40.54 5.41 0.03
C LEU A 322 -41.82 5.01 0.77
N SER A 323 -41.69 4.52 2.01
CA SER A 323 -42.83 4.26 2.90
C SER A 323 -43.63 5.54 3.21
N ALA A 324 -42.96 6.66 3.46
CA ALA A 324 -43.63 7.95 3.69
C ALA A 324 -44.42 8.43 2.46
N GLN A 325 -43.99 8.03 1.26
CA GLN A 325 -44.71 8.26 0.00
C GLN A 325 -45.82 7.22 -0.26
N GLY A 326 -46.09 6.31 0.67
CA GLY A 326 -47.10 5.27 0.55
C GLY A 326 -46.70 4.07 -0.32
N LYS A 327 -45.41 3.89 -0.61
CA LYS A 327 -44.92 2.70 -1.32
C LYS A 327 -44.84 1.52 -0.35
N THR A 328 -45.32 0.36 -0.78
CA THR A 328 -45.39 -0.88 -0.01
C THR A 328 -44.05 -1.64 0.02
N VAL A 329 -42.98 -0.94 0.35
CA VAL A 329 -41.62 -1.49 0.41
C VAL A 329 -41.05 -1.44 1.83
N GLY A 330 -40.10 -2.32 2.13
CA GLY A 330 -39.37 -2.32 3.38
C GLY A 330 -37.96 -2.88 3.25
N VAL A 331 -37.20 -2.83 4.33
CA VAL A 331 -35.87 -3.42 4.45
C VAL A 331 -35.72 -4.11 5.80
N VAL A 332 -35.03 -5.24 5.81
CA VAL A 332 -34.52 -5.90 7.02
C VAL A 332 -33.01 -5.73 7.04
N ASN A 333 -32.52 -4.93 7.97
CA ASN A 333 -31.10 -4.79 8.23
C ASN A 333 -30.64 -5.92 9.16
N VAL A 334 -29.63 -6.67 8.72
CA VAL A 334 -29.01 -7.72 9.52
C VAL A 334 -27.90 -7.10 10.35
N ARG A 335 -28.09 -7.04 11.67
CA ARG A 335 -27.10 -6.50 12.59
C ARG A 335 -26.21 -7.59 13.17
N VAL A 336 -26.81 -8.69 13.63
CA VAL A 336 -26.09 -9.88 14.07
C VAL A 336 -26.35 -10.98 13.06
N TYR A 337 -25.33 -11.28 12.25
CA TYR A 337 -25.39 -12.28 11.18
C TYR A 337 -25.09 -13.69 11.68
N ARG A 338 -24.14 -13.83 12.62
CA ARG A 338 -23.85 -15.10 13.29
C ARG A 338 -23.89 -14.93 14.81
N PRO A 339 -24.54 -15.85 15.55
CA PRO A 339 -25.36 -16.95 15.03
C PRO A 339 -26.63 -16.43 14.31
N PHE A 340 -27.05 -17.08 13.23
CA PHE A 340 -28.20 -16.66 12.43
C PHE A 340 -29.49 -17.23 13.03
N VAL A 341 -30.20 -16.43 13.82
CA VAL A 341 -31.39 -16.90 14.54
C VAL A 341 -32.63 -16.81 13.64
N GLU A 342 -32.98 -17.92 12.98
CA GLU A 342 -34.05 -18.00 11.99
C GLU A 342 -35.41 -17.50 12.51
N GLU A 343 -35.76 -17.84 13.75
CA GLU A 343 -37.04 -17.43 14.37
C GLU A 343 -37.16 -15.90 14.47
N GLU A 344 -36.08 -15.22 14.85
CA GLU A 344 -36.07 -13.76 14.96
C GLU A 344 -36.00 -13.09 13.59
N PHE A 345 -35.37 -13.71 12.59
CA PHE A 345 -35.43 -13.25 11.20
C PHE A 345 -36.87 -13.30 10.66
N LEU A 346 -37.56 -14.44 10.83
CA LEU A 346 -38.95 -14.61 10.38
C LEU A 346 -39.91 -13.66 11.11
N LYS A 347 -39.63 -13.34 12.38
CA LYS A 347 -40.39 -12.37 13.17
C LYS A 347 -40.16 -10.92 12.73
N ALA A 348 -38.93 -10.58 12.34
CA ALA A 348 -38.61 -9.27 11.77
C ALA A 348 -39.26 -9.07 10.38
N LEU A 349 -39.45 -10.16 9.62
CA LEU A 349 -40.10 -10.10 8.31
C LEU A 349 -41.64 -9.99 8.45
N PRO A 350 -42.30 -8.93 7.95
CA PRO A 350 -43.75 -8.81 8.03
C PRO A 350 -44.50 -9.92 7.26
N ALA A 351 -45.71 -10.24 7.72
CA ALA A 351 -46.50 -11.33 7.12
C ALA A 351 -47.07 -11.01 5.72
N SER A 352 -47.12 -9.73 5.34
CA SER A 352 -47.63 -9.27 4.04
C SER A 352 -46.63 -9.40 2.88
N VAL A 353 -45.41 -9.85 3.16
CA VAL A 353 -44.32 -9.88 2.18
C VAL A 353 -44.59 -10.95 1.12
N HIS A 354 -44.52 -10.54 -0.15
CA HIS A 354 -44.64 -11.43 -1.31
C HIS A 354 -43.28 -11.72 -1.96
N SER A 355 -42.35 -10.76 -1.92
CA SER A 355 -40.99 -10.97 -2.43
C SER A 355 -39.90 -10.40 -1.54
N VAL A 356 -38.77 -11.11 -1.47
CA VAL A 356 -37.56 -10.73 -0.75
C VAL A 356 -36.40 -10.64 -1.74
N GLY A 357 -35.77 -9.47 -1.83
CA GLY A 357 -34.51 -9.28 -2.54
C GLY A 357 -33.36 -9.25 -1.54
N VAL A 358 -32.38 -10.14 -1.68
CA VAL A 358 -31.20 -10.15 -0.81
C VAL A 358 -30.10 -9.34 -1.46
N LEU A 359 -29.66 -8.27 -0.81
CA LEU A 359 -28.53 -7.48 -1.27
C LEU A 359 -27.23 -8.17 -0.86
N GLY A 360 -26.75 -9.06 -1.73
CA GLY A 360 -25.67 -9.99 -1.45
C GLY A 360 -24.32 -9.55 -2.01
N GLN A 361 -23.34 -9.27 -1.13
CA GLN A 361 -21.98 -8.99 -1.61
C GLN A 361 -21.30 -10.27 -2.10
N VAL A 362 -20.62 -10.18 -3.23
CA VAL A 362 -19.73 -11.23 -3.78
C VAL A 362 -18.36 -10.63 -4.13
N GLU A 363 -17.39 -11.51 -4.38
CA GLU A 363 -15.97 -11.14 -4.46
C GLU A 363 -15.67 -10.08 -5.53
N ASP A 364 -16.24 -10.22 -6.73
CA ASP A 364 -16.00 -9.34 -7.86
C ASP A 364 -17.18 -9.25 -8.84
N GLU A 365 -17.03 -8.46 -9.90
CA GLU A 365 -18.05 -8.28 -10.95
C GLU A 365 -18.34 -9.57 -11.74
N SER A 366 -17.36 -10.46 -11.84
CA SER A 366 -17.54 -11.75 -12.51
C SER A 366 -18.49 -12.62 -11.69
N ALA A 367 -18.28 -12.71 -10.38
CA ALA A 367 -19.16 -13.43 -9.46
C ALA A 367 -20.57 -12.79 -9.39
N ALA A 368 -20.66 -11.45 -9.49
CA ALA A 368 -21.94 -10.74 -9.49
C ALA A 368 -22.80 -11.10 -10.71
N THR A 369 -22.17 -11.35 -11.86
CA THR A 369 -22.86 -11.67 -13.11
C THR A 369 -23.06 -13.18 -13.34
N ASP A 370 -22.29 -14.04 -12.68
CA ASP A 370 -22.40 -15.49 -12.82
C ASP A 370 -23.67 -16.05 -12.14
N SER A 371 -24.60 -16.65 -12.90
CA SER A 371 -25.80 -17.26 -12.34
C SER A 371 -25.56 -18.44 -11.38
N GLY A 372 -24.38 -19.07 -11.42
CA GLY A 372 -24.02 -20.20 -10.55
C GLY A 372 -23.51 -19.80 -9.16
N GLU A 373 -23.08 -18.54 -9.01
CA GLU A 373 -22.57 -18.01 -7.75
C GLU A 373 -23.68 -17.34 -6.94
N HIS A 374 -23.66 -17.54 -5.63
CA HIS A 374 -24.66 -17.01 -4.70
C HIS A 374 -24.01 -16.42 -3.46
N SER A 375 -24.53 -15.28 -3.00
CA SER A 375 -24.05 -14.65 -1.77
C SER A 375 -24.36 -15.50 -0.53
N LEU A 376 -23.52 -15.44 0.51
CA LEU A 376 -23.74 -16.19 1.76
C LEU A 376 -25.04 -15.76 2.45
N LEU A 377 -25.31 -14.44 2.49
CA LEU A 377 -26.55 -13.92 3.05
C LEU A 377 -27.78 -14.46 2.30
N TYR A 378 -27.71 -14.57 0.96
CA TYR A 378 -28.81 -15.15 0.19
C TYR A 378 -29.04 -16.63 0.55
N LYS A 379 -27.97 -17.41 0.73
CA LYS A 379 -28.09 -18.83 1.12
C LYS A 379 -28.82 -18.99 2.45
N ASP A 380 -28.50 -18.17 3.45
CA ASP A 380 -29.18 -18.21 4.76
C ASP A 380 -30.64 -17.78 4.67
N VAL A 381 -30.92 -16.66 4.00
CA VAL A 381 -32.31 -16.16 3.82
C VAL A 381 -33.15 -17.17 3.04
N LEU A 382 -32.57 -17.77 2.00
CA LEU A 382 -33.21 -18.83 1.22
C LEU A 382 -33.53 -20.04 2.10
N ALA A 383 -32.58 -20.48 2.94
CA ALA A 383 -32.79 -21.59 3.85
C ALA A 383 -33.93 -21.27 4.85
N SER A 384 -33.85 -20.15 5.57
CA SER A 384 -34.85 -19.79 6.59
C SER A 384 -36.27 -19.64 6.02
N LEU A 385 -36.42 -19.10 4.80
CA LEU A 385 -37.74 -18.97 4.17
C LEU A 385 -38.24 -20.28 3.56
N SER A 386 -37.36 -21.10 2.97
CA SER A 386 -37.74 -22.38 2.36
C SER A 386 -38.24 -23.40 3.38
N PHE A 387 -37.74 -23.34 4.62
CA PHE A 387 -38.21 -24.17 5.73
C PHE A 387 -39.35 -23.55 6.53
N SER A 388 -39.82 -22.36 6.14
CA SER A 388 -40.99 -21.71 6.74
C SER A 388 -42.29 -22.05 5.99
N ASP A 389 -43.44 -21.85 6.62
CA ASP A 389 -44.76 -21.98 5.97
C ASP A 389 -45.08 -20.80 5.01
N ARG A 390 -44.16 -19.86 4.78
CA ARG A 390 -44.39 -18.66 3.99
C ARG A 390 -44.06 -18.90 2.51
N GLN A 391 -45.00 -18.56 1.62
CA GLN A 391 -44.76 -18.55 0.17
C GLN A 391 -44.27 -17.17 -0.27
N VAL A 392 -42.95 -17.01 -0.39
CA VAL A 392 -42.30 -15.74 -0.73
C VAL A 392 -41.33 -15.98 -1.89
N ALA A 393 -41.34 -15.11 -2.90
CA ALA A 393 -40.37 -15.13 -3.98
C ALA A 393 -39.03 -14.54 -3.51
N ILE A 394 -37.90 -15.22 -3.73
CA ILE A 394 -36.59 -14.81 -3.20
C ILE A 394 -35.63 -14.57 -4.37
N SER A 395 -34.99 -13.41 -4.43
CA SER A 395 -34.00 -13.06 -5.45
C SER A 395 -32.67 -12.64 -4.83
N ASP A 396 -31.57 -13.07 -5.44
CA ASP A 396 -30.21 -12.67 -5.05
C ASP A 396 -29.80 -11.44 -5.87
N LEU A 397 -29.87 -10.25 -5.26
CA LEU A 397 -29.45 -8.98 -5.87
C LEU A 397 -27.95 -8.79 -5.59
N LYS A 398 -27.14 -9.56 -6.31
CA LYS A 398 -25.68 -9.59 -6.11
C LYS A 398 -25.00 -8.29 -6.52
N TYR A 399 -23.94 -7.95 -5.79
CA TYR A 399 -23.07 -6.83 -6.11
C TYR A 399 -21.61 -7.14 -5.75
N ALA A 400 -20.68 -6.60 -6.53
CA ALA A 400 -19.25 -6.72 -6.27
C ALA A 400 -18.80 -5.80 -5.14
N ARG A 401 -17.67 -6.13 -4.49
CA ARG A 401 -17.03 -5.26 -3.47
C ARG A 401 -16.72 -3.84 -3.98
N SER A 402 -16.51 -3.67 -5.28
CA SER A 402 -16.25 -2.38 -5.95
C SER A 402 -17.47 -1.47 -6.07
N GLN A 403 -18.69 -1.96 -5.82
CA GLN A 403 -19.91 -1.17 -5.97
C GLN A 403 -19.92 0.00 -4.97
N ALA A 404 -20.06 1.22 -5.49
CA ALA A 404 -20.34 2.38 -4.66
C ALA A 404 -21.85 2.48 -4.39
N TRP A 405 -22.23 2.52 -3.11
CA TRP A 405 -23.63 2.67 -2.70
C TRP A 405 -24.02 4.14 -2.53
N THR A 406 -25.13 4.51 -3.15
CA THR A 406 -25.81 5.80 -3.04
C THR A 406 -27.32 5.55 -2.91
N PRO A 407 -28.13 6.55 -2.50
CA PRO A 407 -29.58 6.40 -2.48
C PRO A 407 -30.15 5.98 -3.84
N ALA A 408 -29.57 6.45 -4.95
CA ALA A 408 -30.00 6.07 -6.29
C ALA A 408 -29.77 4.58 -6.59
N GLU A 409 -28.64 4.01 -6.14
CA GLU A 409 -28.35 2.58 -6.32
C GLU A 409 -29.29 1.67 -5.50
N ILE A 410 -29.65 2.08 -4.28
CA ILE A 410 -30.64 1.35 -3.49
C ILE A 410 -32.04 1.48 -4.09
N VAL A 411 -32.42 2.66 -4.60
CA VAL A 411 -33.65 2.82 -5.37
C VAL A 411 -33.64 1.89 -6.59
N SER A 412 -32.53 1.79 -7.31
CA SER A 412 -32.36 0.84 -8.42
C SER A 412 -32.53 -0.62 -7.97
N ALA A 413 -32.06 -0.99 -6.78
CA ALA A 413 -32.32 -2.31 -6.19
C ALA A 413 -33.83 -2.54 -5.91
N PHE A 414 -34.53 -1.56 -5.34
CA PHE A 414 -35.99 -1.64 -5.17
C PHE A 414 -36.74 -1.66 -6.52
N VAL A 415 -36.30 -0.90 -7.52
CA VAL A 415 -36.89 -0.93 -8.87
C VAL A 415 -36.74 -2.32 -9.49
N ARG A 416 -35.57 -2.97 -9.34
CA ARG A 416 -35.36 -4.36 -9.78
C ARG A 416 -36.24 -5.36 -9.05
N LEU A 417 -36.55 -5.13 -7.77
CA LEU A 417 -37.40 -6.02 -6.97
C LEU A 417 -38.90 -5.82 -7.22
N THR A 418 -39.33 -4.57 -7.40
CA THR A 418 -40.75 -4.20 -7.56
C THR A 418 -41.20 -4.13 -9.02
N GLU A 419 -40.26 -4.05 -9.95
CA GLU A 419 -40.47 -3.76 -11.37
C GLU A 419 -41.20 -2.42 -11.63
N GLN A 420 -41.20 -1.51 -10.64
CA GLN A 420 -41.87 -0.21 -10.70
C GLN A 420 -40.87 0.95 -10.59
N PRO A 421 -41.08 2.08 -11.29
CA PRO A 421 -40.26 3.26 -11.12
C PRO A 421 -40.45 3.87 -9.73
N LEU A 422 -39.35 4.13 -9.04
CA LEU A 422 -39.30 4.70 -7.71
C LEU A 422 -38.33 5.88 -7.70
N ALA A 423 -38.57 6.84 -6.81
CA ALA A 423 -37.72 8.01 -6.65
C ALA A 423 -37.78 8.49 -5.19
N VAL A 424 -36.66 9.05 -4.74
CA VAL A 424 -36.50 9.59 -3.39
C VAL A 424 -36.19 11.09 -3.46
N GLU A 425 -36.62 11.83 -2.44
CA GLU A 425 -36.36 13.27 -2.36
C GLU A 425 -35.00 13.55 -1.71
N THR A 426 -34.30 14.57 -2.21
CA THR A 426 -33.05 15.04 -1.61
C THR A 426 -33.31 15.66 -0.25
N LYS A 427 -32.53 15.26 0.76
CA LYS A 427 -32.66 15.81 2.12
C LYS A 427 -32.22 17.28 2.17
N PRO A 428 -32.79 18.09 3.07
CA PRO A 428 -32.42 19.50 3.25
C PRO A 428 -31.11 19.60 4.05
N VAL A 429 -30.01 19.21 3.41
CA VAL A 429 -28.66 19.25 3.97
C VAL A 429 -27.82 20.21 3.13
N GLN A 430 -27.08 21.10 3.78
CA GLN A 430 -26.09 21.90 3.08
C GLN A 430 -24.86 21.04 2.84
N GLU A 431 -24.45 20.93 1.59
CA GLU A 431 -23.30 20.11 1.17
C GLU A 431 -22.22 21.01 0.57
N TYR A 432 -20.99 20.81 1.00
CA TYR A 432 -19.82 21.52 0.48
C TYR A 432 -18.78 20.49 0.06
N SER A 433 -18.17 20.64 -1.11
CA SER A 433 -17.13 19.74 -1.59
C SER A 433 -15.86 20.50 -1.95
N PHE A 434 -14.72 19.94 -1.60
CA PHE A 434 -13.40 20.51 -1.85
C PHE A 434 -12.54 19.46 -2.56
N TRP A 435 -12.09 19.80 -3.76
CA TRP A 435 -11.30 18.95 -4.64
C TRP A 435 -9.93 19.57 -4.81
N ASN A 436 -8.95 19.02 -4.12
CA ASN A 436 -7.60 19.58 -4.07
C ASN A 436 -6.58 18.58 -4.59
N ILE A 437 -5.51 19.09 -5.17
CA ILE A 437 -4.29 18.30 -5.38
C ILE A 437 -3.55 18.25 -4.05
N ASP A 438 -2.89 17.13 -3.73
CA ASP A 438 -2.18 16.93 -2.45
C ASP A 438 -1.16 18.03 -2.11
N SER A 439 -0.56 18.66 -3.14
CA SER A 439 0.42 19.75 -2.98
C SER A 439 -0.21 21.15 -2.94
N SER A 440 -1.53 21.27 -2.96
CA SER A 440 -2.22 22.55 -2.94
C SER A 440 -2.15 23.18 -1.54
N SER A 441 -1.93 24.49 -1.49
CA SER A 441 -1.85 25.24 -0.23
C SER A 441 -3.19 25.26 0.53
N SER A 442 -4.31 25.02 -0.17
CA SER A 442 -5.66 25.03 0.40
C SER A 442 -6.13 23.67 0.94
N VAL A 443 -5.31 22.62 0.90
CA VAL A 443 -5.67 21.26 1.36
C VAL A 443 -6.17 21.22 2.82
N ALA A 444 -5.64 22.09 3.68
CA ALA A 444 -6.03 22.13 5.10
C ALA A 444 -7.31 22.95 5.37
N ALA A 445 -7.72 23.81 4.45
CA ALA A 445 -8.86 24.71 4.62
C ALA A 445 -10.19 23.98 4.92
N PRO A 446 -10.55 22.85 4.25
CA PRO A 446 -11.80 22.15 4.52
C PRO A 446 -11.93 21.68 5.97
N VAL A 447 -10.84 21.18 6.57
CA VAL A 447 -10.85 20.72 7.97
C VAL A 447 -10.99 21.89 8.93
N ALA A 448 -10.35 23.03 8.66
CA ALA A 448 -10.52 24.26 9.44
C ALA A 448 -11.97 24.76 9.39
N LEU A 449 -12.55 24.78 8.18
CA LEU A 449 -13.94 25.18 7.96
C LEU A 449 -14.92 24.24 8.65
N ALA A 450 -14.66 22.94 8.66
CA ALA A 450 -15.50 22.00 9.37
C ALA A 450 -15.46 22.20 10.89
N GLN A 451 -14.29 22.44 11.48
CA GLN A 451 -14.15 22.79 12.90
C GLN A 451 -14.84 24.12 13.23
N LEU A 452 -14.79 25.07 12.31
CA LEU A 452 -15.52 26.32 12.44
C LEU A 452 -17.03 26.05 12.47
N LEU A 453 -17.57 25.38 11.45
CA LEU A 453 -19.00 25.08 11.35
C LEU A 453 -19.48 24.27 12.55
N SER A 454 -18.70 23.30 13.03
CA SER A 454 -19.04 22.47 14.19
C SER A 454 -19.12 23.27 15.49
N SER A 455 -18.40 24.39 15.57
CA SER A 455 -18.43 25.32 16.70
C SER A 455 -19.57 26.35 16.61
N LEU A 456 -20.26 26.46 15.46
CA LEU A 456 -21.45 27.30 15.30
C LEU A 456 -22.66 26.47 15.77
N SER A 457 -23.21 26.83 16.94
CA SER A 457 -24.10 26.00 17.77
C SER A 457 -25.49 25.67 17.21
N GLN A 458 -25.71 25.75 15.90
CA GLN A 458 -27.03 25.56 15.29
C GLN A 458 -27.17 24.28 14.46
N ASN A 459 -26.07 23.66 14.02
CA ASN A 459 -26.12 22.54 13.08
C ASN A 459 -25.19 21.38 13.50
N HIS A 460 -25.61 20.17 13.15
CA HIS A 460 -24.77 18.98 13.10
C HIS A 460 -23.86 19.06 11.87
N VAL A 461 -22.56 18.86 12.09
CA VAL A 461 -21.57 18.88 11.03
C VAL A 461 -21.00 17.49 10.83
N THR A 462 -20.79 17.14 9.57
CA THR A 462 -20.17 15.88 9.17
C THR A 462 -19.05 16.16 8.20
N VAL A 463 -17.93 15.47 8.35
CA VAL A 463 -16.74 15.63 7.48
C VAL A 463 -16.26 14.28 7.01
N ARG A 464 -16.03 14.16 5.71
CA ARG A 464 -15.42 12.98 5.09
C ARG A 464 -14.31 13.40 4.15
N THR A 465 -13.19 12.70 4.20
CA THR A 465 -12.04 12.90 3.32
C THR A 465 -11.66 11.58 2.63
N GLY A 466 -11.35 11.64 1.35
CA GLY A 466 -10.83 10.51 0.57
C GLY A 466 -9.63 10.91 -0.29
N HIS A 467 -8.74 9.95 -0.56
CA HIS A 467 -7.49 10.17 -1.31
C HIS A 467 -7.41 9.26 -2.54
N ASP A 468 -7.05 9.85 -3.67
CA ASP A 468 -6.68 9.17 -4.91
C ASP A 468 -5.23 9.53 -5.26
N ASN A 469 -4.31 8.65 -4.89
CA ASN A 469 -2.87 8.83 -5.04
C ASN A 469 -2.36 8.45 -6.45
N LEU A 470 -3.20 7.81 -7.27
CA LEU A 470 -2.84 7.38 -8.63
C LEU A 470 -3.10 8.48 -9.65
N THR A 471 -4.06 9.36 -9.37
CA THR A 471 -4.45 10.47 -10.24
C THR A 471 -3.64 11.73 -9.93
N ASN A 472 -3.11 12.41 -10.95
CA ASN A 472 -2.45 13.73 -10.86
C ASN A 472 -1.35 13.88 -9.78
N GLY A 473 -0.74 12.78 -9.32
CA GLY A 473 0.26 12.79 -8.25
C GLY A 473 -0.31 13.07 -6.85
N GLY A 474 -1.59 12.70 -6.63
CA GLY A 474 -2.32 12.85 -5.38
C GLY A 474 -3.49 13.83 -5.50
N VAL A 475 -4.71 13.32 -5.32
CA VAL A 475 -5.95 14.10 -5.23
C VAL A 475 -6.65 13.82 -3.91
N ILE A 476 -7.11 14.87 -3.25
CA ILE A 476 -7.89 14.83 -2.01
C ILE A 476 -9.28 15.39 -2.29
N ARG A 477 -10.31 14.64 -1.91
CA ARG A 477 -11.68 15.15 -1.86
C ARG A 477 -12.12 15.22 -0.40
N THR A 478 -12.53 16.40 0.06
CA THR A 478 -13.15 16.58 1.37
C THR A 478 -14.57 17.11 1.21
N ASP A 479 -15.55 16.37 1.72
CA ASP A 479 -16.96 16.77 1.76
C ASP A 479 -17.33 17.19 3.18
N ILE A 480 -18.01 18.34 3.32
CA ILE A 480 -18.55 18.85 4.58
C ILE A 480 -20.06 18.93 4.43
N ARG A 481 -20.80 18.39 5.39
CA ARG A 481 -22.25 18.52 5.47
C ARG A 481 -22.66 19.24 6.73
N SER A 482 -23.67 20.11 6.63
CA SER A 482 -24.19 20.90 7.73
C SER A 482 -25.72 20.85 7.70
N SER A 483 -26.33 20.46 8.82
CA SER A 483 -27.79 20.42 8.92
C SER A 483 -28.30 20.59 10.35
N PRO A 484 -29.49 21.18 10.57
CA PRO A 484 -30.10 21.25 11.90
C PRO A 484 -30.44 19.89 12.52
N LYS A 485 -30.51 18.82 11.71
CA LYS A 485 -30.75 17.44 12.16
C LYS A 485 -29.55 16.57 11.81
N SER A 486 -29.28 15.57 12.64
CA SER A 486 -28.31 14.54 12.28
C SER A 486 -28.85 13.68 11.14
N TYR A 487 -28.05 13.53 10.08
CA TYR A 487 -28.32 12.61 8.98
C TYR A 487 -27.07 11.77 8.73
N GLU A 488 -27.27 10.46 8.61
CA GLU A 488 -26.20 9.53 8.23
C GLU A 488 -26.10 9.48 6.71
N LEU A 489 -25.04 10.03 6.12
CA LEU A 489 -24.90 10.11 4.67
C LEU A 489 -23.54 9.52 4.25
N PRO A 490 -23.36 8.19 4.32
CA PRO A 490 -22.06 7.52 4.17
C PRO A 490 -21.56 7.43 2.71
N TYR A 491 -21.82 8.45 1.91
CA TYR A 491 -21.48 8.57 0.50
C TYR A 491 -21.00 10.00 0.19
N SER A 492 -20.37 10.21 -0.97
CA SER A 492 -19.83 11.51 -1.39
C SER A 492 -20.94 12.53 -1.62
N ALA A 493 -20.65 13.82 -1.47
CA ALA A 493 -21.61 14.87 -1.78
C ALA A 493 -22.06 14.76 -3.24
N GLU A 494 -23.37 14.71 -3.48
CA GLU A 494 -23.97 14.61 -4.82
C GLU A 494 -24.70 15.89 -5.20
N ALA A 495 -24.98 16.77 -4.23
CA ALA A 495 -25.75 18.01 -4.43
C ALA A 495 -25.12 19.19 -3.67
N ALA A 496 -23.81 19.41 -3.88
CA ALA A 496 -23.05 20.48 -3.25
C ALA A 496 -23.63 21.87 -3.56
N ASP A 497 -23.89 22.64 -2.51
CA ASP A 497 -24.18 24.07 -2.54
C ASP A 497 -23.00 24.87 -3.08
N LEU A 498 -21.80 24.48 -2.66
CA LEU A 498 -20.53 25.10 -3.02
C LEU A 498 -19.48 24.02 -3.24
N ALA A 499 -18.87 24.02 -4.42
CA ALA A 499 -17.77 23.13 -4.76
C ALA A 499 -16.51 23.94 -5.08
N PHE A 500 -15.43 23.71 -4.33
CA PHE A 500 -14.10 24.23 -4.63
C PHE A 500 -13.30 23.19 -5.39
N VAL A 501 -12.61 23.58 -6.45
CA VAL A 501 -11.81 22.67 -7.26
C VAL A 501 -10.53 23.33 -7.75
N ASP A 502 -9.40 22.66 -7.57
CA ASP A 502 -8.16 23.03 -8.23
C ASP A 502 -8.28 22.81 -9.74
N GLY A 503 -8.01 23.85 -10.53
CA GLY A 503 -8.36 23.88 -11.95
C GLY A 503 -7.79 22.74 -12.80
N GLU A 504 -6.65 22.14 -12.41
CA GLU A 504 -6.09 21.00 -13.13
C GLU A 504 -6.97 19.74 -13.04
N LEU A 505 -7.79 19.59 -11.99
CA LEU A 505 -8.65 18.42 -11.79
C LEU A 505 -9.86 18.37 -12.71
N LEU A 506 -10.24 19.51 -13.31
CA LEU A 506 -11.39 19.60 -14.22
C LEU A 506 -11.18 18.82 -15.52
N GLN A 507 -9.93 18.48 -15.87
CA GLN A 507 -9.63 17.63 -17.02
C GLN A 507 -9.87 16.14 -16.73
N THR A 508 -9.87 15.76 -15.45
CA THR A 508 -9.94 14.36 -15.01
C THR A 508 -11.29 14.01 -14.40
N PHE A 509 -11.97 14.94 -13.73
CA PHE A 509 -13.22 14.70 -13.01
C PHE A 509 -14.36 15.60 -13.49
N ASP A 510 -15.57 15.04 -13.51
CA ASP A 510 -16.82 15.76 -13.77
C ASP A 510 -17.39 16.38 -12.49
N VAL A 511 -16.64 17.31 -11.87
CA VAL A 511 -16.99 17.94 -10.58
C VAL A 511 -18.36 18.63 -10.64
N LEU A 512 -18.76 19.15 -11.79
CA LEU A 512 -20.06 19.82 -11.94
C LEU A 512 -21.24 18.88 -11.68
N ARG A 513 -21.08 17.56 -11.87
CA ARG A 513 -22.12 16.58 -11.60
C ARG A 513 -22.48 16.47 -10.12
N SER A 514 -21.57 16.81 -9.21
CA SER A 514 -21.84 16.84 -7.77
C SER A 514 -22.36 18.19 -7.28
N VAL A 515 -22.58 19.18 -8.16
CA VAL A 515 -23.05 20.52 -7.79
C VAL A 515 -24.56 20.63 -8.03
N LYS A 516 -25.29 21.15 -7.05
CA LYS A 516 -26.74 21.33 -7.17
C LYS A 516 -27.10 22.46 -8.14
N ALA A 517 -28.30 22.41 -8.71
CA ALA A 517 -28.88 23.55 -9.41
C ALA A 517 -29.05 24.77 -8.47
N GLY A 518 -28.66 25.95 -8.94
CA GLY A 518 -28.49 27.20 -8.17
C GLY A 518 -27.22 27.25 -7.30
N GLY A 519 -26.43 26.17 -7.26
CA GLY A 519 -25.16 26.07 -6.53
C GLY A 519 -24.05 26.94 -7.13
N ALA A 520 -22.88 26.88 -6.53
CA ALA A 520 -21.69 27.60 -7.00
C ALA A 520 -20.48 26.68 -7.15
N LEU A 521 -19.78 26.81 -8.28
CA LEU A 521 -18.50 26.17 -8.55
C LEU A 521 -17.40 27.24 -8.46
N VAL A 522 -16.44 27.04 -7.55
CA VAL A 522 -15.27 27.90 -7.36
C VAL A 522 -14.05 27.17 -7.91
N VAL A 523 -13.48 27.70 -8.99
CA VAL A 523 -12.28 27.13 -9.62
C VAL A 523 -11.06 27.91 -9.17
N THR A 524 -10.13 27.23 -8.52
CA THR A 524 -8.84 27.80 -8.12
C THR A 524 -7.93 27.85 -9.35
N LEU A 525 -7.60 29.05 -9.84
CA LEU A 525 -6.71 29.26 -10.98
C LEU A 525 -5.61 30.26 -10.63
N ARG A 526 -4.39 29.76 -10.46
CA ARG A 526 -3.22 30.58 -10.13
C ARG A 526 -2.83 31.52 -11.28
N GLY A 527 -2.73 32.82 -10.98
CA GLY A 527 -2.25 33.87 -11.87
C GLY A 527 -3.05 34.01 -13.17
N PHE A 528 -4.38 33.87 -13.09
CA PHE A 528 -5.21 33.84 -14.29
C PHE A 528 -5.43 35.23 -14.90
N LYS A 529 -5.69 35.25 -16.21
CA LYS A 529 -6.12 36.44 -16.97
C LYS A 529 -7.40 36.10 -17.72
N ASP A 530 -8.25 37.09 -17.95
CA ASP A 530 -9.58 36.89 -18.54
C ASP A 530 -9.50 36.23 -19.94
N ASP A 531 -8.52 36.60 -20.76
CA ASP A 531 -8.28 36.03 -22.10
C ASP A 531 -7.87 34.53 -22.09
N ASP A 532 -7.46 34.00 -20.93
CA ASP A 532 -7.00 32.61 -20.79
C ASP A 532 -8.03 31.70 -20.12
N LEU A 533 -9.15 32.24 -19.64
CA LEU A 533 -10.18 31.46 -18.93
C LEU A 533 -10.76 30.35 -19.81
N GLU A 534 -11.09 30.66 -21.07
CA GLU A 534 -11.62 29.67 -22.01
C GLU A 534 -10.62 28.58 -22.39
N LYS A 535 -9.31 28.87 -22.30
CA LYS A 535 -8.25 27.91 -22.58
C LYS A 535 -8.01 26.97 -21.39
N ARG A 536 -8.21 27.46 -20.17
CA ARG A 536 -8.01 26.69 -18.93
C ARG A 536 -9.23 25.86 -18.53
N LEU A 537 -10.43 26.23 -18.98
CA LEU A 537 -11.66 25.47 -18.72
C LEU A 537 -11.98 24.48 -19.86
N PRO A 538 -12.16 23.18 -19.56
CA PRO A 538 -12.54 22.17 -20.55
C PRO A 538 -13.82 22.53 -21.31
N ALA A 539 -13.88 22.19 -22.60
CA ALA A 539 -15.03 22.45 -23.47
C ALA A 539 -16.33 21.82 -22.95
N GLU A 540 -16.26 20.59 -22.43
CA GLU A 540 -17.41 19.88 -21.85
C GLU A 540 -17.95 20.59 -20.61
N LEU A 541 -17.08 21.06 -19.72
CA LEU A 541 -17.48 21.82 -18.54
C LEU A 541 -18.19 23.12 -18.95
N ARG A 542 -17.61 23.89 -19.88
CA ARG A 542 -18.20 25.13 -20.39
C ARG A 542 -19.59 24.91 -20.98
N LYS A 543 -19.74 23.84 -21.77
CA LYS A 543 -21.03 23.43 -22.35
C LYS A 543 -22.05 23.06 -21.28
N LYS A 544 -21.66 22.28 -20.26
CA LYS A 544 -22.56 21.93 -19.15
C LYS A 544 -22.95 23.15 -18.33
N LEU A 545 -22.00 24.05 -18.02
CA LEU A 545 -22.27 25.31 -17.32
C LEU A 545 -23.27 26.19 -18.08
N SER A 546 -23.18 26.28 -19.41
CA SER A 546 -24.13 27.08 -20.22
C SER A 546 -25.56 26.53 -20.25
N LYS A 547 -25.73 25.22 -19.98
CA LYS A 547 -27.03 24.54 -19.95
C LYS A 547 -27.57 24.36 -18.54
N GLY A 548 -26.69 24.41 -17.54
CA GLY A 548 -27.00 24.25 -16.13
C GLY A 548 -27.30 25.58 -15.47
N ASP A 549 -27.90 25.50 -14.29
CA ASP A 549 -28.10 26.63 -13.40
C ASP A 549 -27.02 26.56 -12.30
N VAL A 550 -25.79 26.97 -12.60
CA VAL A 550 -24.67 26.96 -11.64
C VAL A 550 -23.88 28.26 -11.77
N ARG A 551 -23.58 28.90 -10.64
CA ARG A 551 -22.75 30.12 -10.59
C ARG A 551 -21.27 29.74 -10.64
N LEU A 552 -20.50 30.38 -11.52
CA LEU A 552 -19.06 30.15 -11.65
C LEU A 552 -18.27 31.29 -10.98
N TYR A 553 -17.37 30.92 -10.08
CA TYR A 553 -16.39 31.81 -9.47
C TYR A 553 -14.97 31.32 -9.78
N VAL A 554 -14.03 32.26 -9.91
CA VAL A 554 -12.61 31.96 -10.01
C VAL A 554 -11.90 32.56 -8.81
N LEU A 555 -11.10 31.76 -8.12
CA LEU A 555 -10.26 32.18 -7.00
C LEU A 555 -8.79 32.15 -7.45
N ASP A 556 -8.11 33.30 -7.40
CA ASP A 556 -6.67 33.39 -7.68
C ASP A 556 -5.86 33.48 -6.37
N PRO A 557 -5.24 32.37 -5.92
CA PRO A 557 -4.43 32.39 -4.71
C PRO A 557 -3.15 33.22 -4.88
N ALA A 558 -2.69 33.51 -6.10
CA ALA A 558 -1.44 34.26 -6.33
C ALA A 558 -1.50 35.72 -5.86
N VAL A 559 -2.69 36.22 -5.52
CA VAL A 559 -2.90 37.55 -4.92
C VAL A 559 -2.42 37.60 -3.47
N ALA A 560 -2.26 36.45 -2.79
CA ALA A 560 -1.74 36.37 -1.43
C ALA A 560 -0.20 36.31 -1.39
N ASP A 561 0.39 36.99 -0.40
CA ASP A 561 1.83 36.96 -0.11
C ASP A 561 2.23 35.72 0.69
N GLY A 562 2.16 34.55 0.05
CA GLY A 562 2.67 33.27 0.59
C GLY A 562 1.61 32.21 0.90
N PRO A 563 2.01 30.94 1.06
CA PRO A 563 1.12 29.79 1.09
C PRO A 563 0.14 29.77 2.29
N GLU A 564 0.53 30.34 3.43
CA GLU A 564 -0.35 30.44 4.60
C GLU A 564 -1.59 31.30 4.31
N LEU A 565 -1.39 32.43 3.63
CA LEU A 565 -2.46 33.33 3.20
C LEU A 565 -3.28 32.73 2.05
N GLU A 566 -2.68 31.89 1.18
CA GLU A 566 -3.41 31.17 0.13
C GLU A 566 -4.48 30.21 0.71
N SER A 567 -4.16 29.46 1.78
CA SER A 567 -5.16 28.62 2.48
C SER A 567 -6.28 29.46 3.08
N LEU A 568 -5.91 30.54 3.78
CA LEU A 568 -6.87 31.43 4.43
C LEU A 568 -7.78 32.17 3.42
N LEU A 569 -7.30 32.43 2.21
CA LEU A 569 -8.13 32.98 1.12
C LEU A 569 -9.26 32.03 0.73
N THR A 570 -9.00 30.73 0.71
CA THR A 570 -10.03 29.71 0.43
C THR A 570 -11.09 29.70 1.53
N GLU A 571 -10.67 29.80 2.80
CA GLU A 571 -11.58 29.88 3.94
C GLU A 571 -12.42 31.17 3.91
N ALA A 572 -11.81 32.31 3.57
CA ALA A 572 -12.51 33.59 3.45
C ALA A 572 -13.52 33.57 2.29
N ALA A 573 -13.14 33.01 1.13
CA ALA A 573 -14.04 32.82 -0.01
C ALA A 573 -15.24 31.94 0.36
N PHE A 574 -15.01 30.85 1.11
CA PHE A 574 -16.10 30.01 1.62
C PHE A 574 -17.07 30.80 2.51
N LEU A 575 -16.57 31.62 3.43
CA LEU A 575 -17.44 32.40 4.33
C LEU A 575 -18.30 33.42 3.57
N GLN A 576 -17.72 34.10 2.58
CA GLN A 576 -18.46 35.04 1.73
C GLN A 576 -19.55 34.33 0.91
N LEU A 577 -19.26 33.15 0.33
CA LEU A 577 -20.18 32.46 -0.58
C LEU A 577 -21.21 31.57 0.13
N SER A 578 -20.88 31.03 1.31
CA SER A 578 -21.79 30.21 2.13
C SER A 578 -22.87 31.04 2.83
N GLY A 579 -22.68 32.35 2.94
CA GLY A 579 -23.57 33.23 3.72
C GLY A 579 -23.39 33.10 5.23
N THR A 580 -22.29 32.49 5.69
CA THR A 580 -21.95 32.41 7.11
C THR A 580 -21.60 33.80 7.63
N ASP A 581 -22.12 34.19 8.80
CA ASP A 581 -21.85 35.51 9.39
C ASP A 581 -20.35 35.67 9.72
N ALA A 582 -19.66 36.48 8.92
CA ALA A 582 -18.24 36.76 9.06
C ALA A 582 -17.88 37.35 10.43
N HIS A 583 -18.78 38.12 11.07
CA HIS A 583 -18.52 38.71 12.40
C HIS A 583 -18.44 37.64 13.49
N VAL A 584 -19.22 36.56 13.36
CA VAL A 584 -19.21 35.43 14.30
C VAL A 584 -18.12 34.41 13.92
N ALA A 585 -17.88 34.21 12.63
CA ALA A 585 -16.94 33.21 12.12
C ALA A 585 -15.47 33.60 12.32
N THR A 586 -15.10 34.85 12.01
CA THR A 586 -13.72 35.36 12.05
C THR A 586 -12.98 35.08 13.38
N PRO A 587 -13.53 35.42 14.57
CA PRO A 587 -12.82 35.16 15.83
C PRO A 587 -12.66 33.67 16.14
N LYS A 588 -13.60 32.82 15.72
CA LYS A 588 -13.53 31.37 15.91
C LYS A 588 -12.50 30.74 14.96
N LEU A 589 -12.48 31.19 13.72
CA LEU A 589 -11.49 30.78 12.72
C LEU A 589 -10.06 31.21 13.14
N ALA A 590 -9.92 32.39 13.75
CA ALA A 590 -8.65 32.84 14.34
C ALA A 590 -8.14 31.92 15.46
N ASN A 591 -9.03 31.37 16.28
CA ASN A 591 -8.64 30.40 17.30
C ASN A 591 -8.17 29.06 16.71
N ILE A 592 -8.74 28.66 15.56
CA ILE A 592 -8.39 27.41 14.86
C ILE A 592 -7.02 27.55 14.18
N ASN A 593 -6.81 28.63 13.42
CA ASN A 593 -5.60 28.88 12.62
C ASN A 593 -4.47 29.57 13.40
N GLY A 594 -4.76 30.10 14.60
CA GLY A 594 -3.79 30.69 15.51
C GLY A 594 -3.41 32.17 15.26
N THR A 595 -3.90 32.80 14.19
CA THR A 595 -3.56 34.20 13.81
C THR A 595 -4.79 34.99 13.37
N ALA A 596 -5.14 36.05 14.11
CA ALA A 596 -6.23 36.95 13.74
C ALA A 596 -5.82 37.90 12.61
N GLU A 597 -4.57 38.37 12.62
CA GLU A 597 -4.04 39.34 11.64
C GLU A 597 -4.01 38.76 10.23
N ALA A 598 -3.58 37.51 10.08
CA ALA A 598 -3.51 36.84 8.77
C ALA A 598 -4.90 36.61 8.17
N ILE A 599 -5.92 36.33 9.00
CA ILE A 599 -7.31 36.19 8.53
C ILE A 599 -7.85 37.53 8.03
N VAL A 600 -7.61 38.61 8.78
CA VAL A 600 -8.01 39.96 8.34
C VAL A 600 -7.31 40.35 7.03
N ALA A 601 -6.04 40.00 6.88
CA ALA A 601 -5.30 40.20 5.64
C ALA A 601 -5.91 39.40 4.48
N ALA A 602 -6.26 38.12 4.69
CA ALA A 602 -6.92 37.30 3.68
C ALA A 602 -8.28 37.88 3.25
N PHE A 603 -9.12 38.33 4.18
CA PHE A 603 -10.38 39.01 3.86
C PHE A 603 -10.17 40.32 3.07
N SER A 604 -9.09 41.05 3.36
CA SER A 604 -8.76 42.28 2.64
C SER A 604 -8.30 42.01 1.20
N SER A 605 -7.60 40.90 0.97
CA SER A 605 -7.15 40.47 -0.36
C SER A 605 -8.23 39.72 -1.16
N LEU A 606 -9.31 39.28 -0.52
CA LEU A 606 -10.36 38.46 -1.14
C LEU A 606 -11.07 39.17 -2.30
N GLU A 607 -11.30 40.48 -2.20
CA GLU A 607 -11.98 41.26 -3.26
C GLU A 607 -11.18 41.25 -4.57
N ALA A 608 -9.85 41.21 -4.49
CA ALA A 608 -8.99 41.12 -5.67
C ALA A 608 -8.83 39.66 -6.17
N ALA A 609 -8.93 38.68 -5.26
CA ALA A 609 -8.68 37.26 -5.53
C ALA A 609 -9.90 36.50 -6.04
N LEU A 610 -11.11 36.81 -5.57
CA LEU A 610 -12.35 36.09 -5.90
C LEU A 610 -13.17 36.89 -6.93
N ARG A 611 -13.41 36.31 -8.11
CA ARG A 611 -14.20 36.94 -9.18
C ARG A 611 -15.38 36.07 -9.60
N SER A 612 -16.54 36.71 -9.80
CA SER A 612 -17.72 36.08 -10.41
C SER A 612 -17.59 36.12 -11.93
N ILE A 613 -17.85 35.00 -12.61
CA ILE A 613 -17.78 34.90 -14.07
C ILE A 613 -19.19 34.83 -14.65
N GLU A 614 -19.49 35.73 -15.60
CA GLU A 614 -20.71 35.64 -16.41
C GLU A 614 -20.53 34.56 -17.47
N ILE A 615 -21.46 33.60 -17.54
CA ILE A 615 -21.39 32.46 -18.46
C ILE A 615 -21.83 32.92 -19.86
N PRO A 616 -20.95 32.89 -20.89
CA PRO A 616 -21.32 33.31 -22.24
C PRO A 616 -22.28 32.32 -22.92
N GLU A 617 -23.30 32.83 -23.63
CA GLU A 617 -24.23 31.98 -24.41
C GLU A 617 -23.50 31.12 -25.47
N ALA A 618 -22.38 31.61 -25.99
CA ALA A 618 -21.56 30.91 -26.98
C ALA A 618 -21.00 29.56 -26.48
N TRP A 619 -20.92 29.34 -25.16
CA TRP A 619 -20.45 28.06 -24.61
C TRP A 619 -21.45 26.91 -24.85
N GLY A 620 -22.72 27.22 -25.12
CA GLY A 620 -23.76 26.20 -25.36
C GLY A 620 -23.73 25.54 -26.73
N THR A 621 -23.04 26.15 -27.71
CA THR A 621 -22.98 25.68 -29.10
C THR A 621 -21.71 24.89 -29.43
N ILE A 622 -20.86 24.61 -28.43
CA ILE A 622 -19.59 23.89 -28.62
C ILE A 622 -19.87 22.41 -29.00
N GLU A 623 -19.32 21.98 -30.14
CA GLU A 623 -19.18 20.56 -30.49
C GLU A 623 -18.01 19.99 -29.69
N ALA A 624 -18.30 19.01 -28.84
CA ALA A 624 -17.32 18.41 -27.96
C ALA A 624 -17.43 16.87 -28.09
N GLU A 625 -16.30 16.22 -28.33
CA GLU A 625 -16.16 14.76 -28.39
C GLU A 625 -16.02 14.24 -26.96
N ALA A 626 -17.10 13.67 -26.40
CA ALA A 626 -17.15 13.33 -24.99
C ALA A 626 -16.58 11.93 -24.71
N THR A 627 -15.47 11.86 -24.00
CA THR A 627 -15.16 10.71 -23.14
C THR A 627 -15.80 10.99 -21.77
N PRO A 628 -16.66 10.12 -21.22
CA PRO A 628 -17.28 10.36 -19.93
C PRO A 628 -16.23 10.37 -18.82
N LEU A 629 -16.11 11.51 -18.12
CA LEU A 629 -15.24 11.64 -16.95
C LEU A 629 -15.92 11.07 -15.69
N PRO A 630 -15.17 10.49 -14.74
CA PRO A 630 -15.71 10.03 -13.46
C PRO A 630 -16.28 11.20 -12.64
N ALA A 631 -17.36 10.92 -11.92
CA ALA A 631 -18.06 11.89 -11.07
C ALA A 631 -17.50 12.00 -9.64
N ASP A 632 -16.64 11.04 -9.26
CA ASP A 632 -16.02 10.93 -7.94
C ASP A 632 -14.59 10.42 -8.07
N ILE A 633 -13.78 10.61 -7.03
CA ILE A 633 -12.43 10.04 -6.94
C ILE A 633 -12.48 8.54 -6.68
N SER A 634 -11.46 7.80 -7.15
CA SER A 634 -11.26 6.40 -6.77
C SER A 634 -10.42 6.37 -5.49
N VAL A 635 -11.06 6.19 -4.34
CA VAL A 635 -10.35 6.13 -3.05
C VAL A 635 -9.42 4.92 -3.06
N ASN A 636 -8.12 5.16 -3.19
CA ASN A 636 -7.09 4.12 -3.28
C ASN A 636 -6.00 4.25 -2.21
N SER A 637 -6.09 5.30 -1.39
CA SER A 637 -5.25 5.52 -0.22
C SER A 637 -6.08 6.15 0.90
N PHE A 638 -5.56 6.08 2.12
CA PHE A 638 -6.10 6.77 3.30
C PHE A 638 -5.27 7.97 3.72
N ALA A 639 -4.08 8.12 3.15
CA ALA A 639 -3.18 9.24 3.37
C ALA A 639 -2.78 9.87 2.03
N PRO A 640 -2.37 11.15 2.04
CA PRO A 640 -1.80 11.81 0.88
C PRO A 640 -0.62 11.02 0.28
N PHE A 641 -0.38 11.20 -1.01
CA PHE A 641 0.75 10.62 -1.71
C PHE A 641 2.06 11.13 -1.10
N ASP A 642 2.85 10.22 -0.53
CA ASP A 642 4.17 10.56 0.00
C ASP A 642 5.14 10.82 -1.16
N LYS A 643 5.32 12.11 -1.48
CA LYS A 643 6.29 12.58 -2.49
C LYS A 643 7.73 12.51 -1.98
N THR A 644 7.90 12.30 -0.68
CA THR A 644 9.19 12.20 -0.02
C THR A 644 9.48 10.75 0.32
N GLU A 645 10.25 10.08 -0.54
CA GLU A 645 11.19 9.10 0.01
C GLU A 645 12.13 9.90 0.92
N THR A 646 11.77 10.02 2.20
CA THR A 646 12.68 10.52 3.22
C THR A 646 13.74 9.45 3.39
N GLU A 647 14.75 9.47 2.50
CA GLU A 647 16.03 8.90 2.83
C GLU A 647 16.44 9.56 4.15
N PRO A 648 16.73 8.79 5.22
CA PRO A 648 17.17 9.38 6.46
C PRO A 648 18.35 10.29 6.14
N SER A 649 18.22 11.57 6.50
CA SER A 649 19.30 12.53 6.29
C SER A 649 20.45 12.15 7.23
N VAL A 650 21.32 11.28 6.73
CA VAL A 650 22.57 10.96 7.38
C VAL A 650 23.41 12.23 7.29
N THR A 651 23.29 13.07 8.31
CA THR A 651 24.05 14.32 8.42
C THR A 651 25.50 13.93 8.68
N THR A 652 26.28 13.69 7.61
CA THR A 652 27.71 13.45 7.72
C THR A 652 28.34 14.71 8.29
N SER A 653 28.84 14.60 9.51
CA SER A 653 29.38 15.71 10.27
C SER A 653 30.84 16.00 9.87
N ASN A 654 31.25 17.27 10.01
CA ASN A 654 32.57 17.79 9.64
C ASN A 654 33.73 16.93 10.19
N LYS A 655 34.93 17.03 9.61
CA LYS A 655 36.21 16.35 10.00
C LYS A 655 36.43 16.28 11.51
N LEU A 656 36.06 17.32 12.24
CA LEU A 656 36.16 17.39 13.69
C LEU A 656 35.27 16.35 14.40
N ALA A 657 34.08 16.09 13.89
CA ALA A 657 33.14 15.13 14.45
C ALA A 657 33.51 13.67 14.13
N ALA A 658 34.04 13.41 12.93
CA ALA A 658 34.72 12.14 12.61
C ALA A 658 35.87 11.85 13.58
N ALA A 659 36.73 12.84 13.82
CA ALA A 659 37.82 12.73 14.79
C ALA A 659 37.30 12.55 16.24
N LYS A 660 36.25 13.28 16.65
CA LYS A 660 35.63 13.13 17.98
C LYS A 660 35.08 11.73 18.22
N ALA A 661 34.43 11.11 17.23
CA ALA A 661 33.92 9.75 17.35
C ALA A 661 35.05 8.72 17.55
N ILE A 662 36.21 8.93 16.91
CA ILE A 662 37.38 8.06 17.08
C ILE A 662 38.06 8.27 18.44
N VAL A 663 38.15 9.52 18.91
CA VAL A 663 38.85 9.89 20.15
C VAL A 663 38.02 9.59 21.41
N PHE A 664 36.69 9.77 21.36
CA PHE A 664 35.77 9.61 22.49
C PHE A 664 34.82 8.43 22.28
N LYS A 665 35.36 7.22 22.14
CA LYS A 665 34.62 6.03 21.73
C LYS A 665 33.42 5.71 22.63
N GLU A 666 33.57 5.91 23.93
CA GLU A 666 32.55 5.63 24.94
C GLU A 666 31.37 6.60 24.86
N ALA A 667 31.62 7.88 24.54
CA ALA A 667 30.58 8.91 24.45
C ALA A 667 29.74 8.77 23.16
N TYR A 668 30.33 8.20 22.10
CA TYR A 668 29.68 8.03 20.80
C TYR A 668 29.35 6.57 20.47
N GLY A 669 29.49 5.64 21.42
CA GLY A 669 29.24 4.22 21.20
C GLY A 669 30.08 3.59 20.07
N THR A 670 31.23 4.17 19.74
CA THR A 670 32.05 3.77 18.59
C THR A 670 32.77 2.47 18.88
N LYS A 671 32.50 1.43 18.08
CA LYS A 671 33.15 0.11 18.18
C LYS A 671 34.14 -0.10 17.04
N SER A 672 35.26 -0.75 17.35
CA SER A 672 36.20 -1.22 16.32
C SER A 672 35.80 -2.64 15.92
N ALA A 673 35.46 -2.83 14.65
CA ALA A 673 35.08 -4.13 14.10
C ALA A 673 35.97 -4.49 12.90
N LEU A 674 36.32 -5.76 12.76
CA LEU A 674 37.06 -6.30 11.62
C LEU A 674 36.05 -6.63 10.52
N ARG A 675 36.17 -5.98 9.37
CA ARG A 675 35.33 -6.30 8.22
C ARG A 675 35.57 -7.75 7.74
N PRO A 676 34.53 -8.44 7.25
CA PRO A 676 33.22 -7.89 6.88
C PRO A 676 32.05 -8.26 7.84
N ASP A 677 31.49 -7.28 8.57
CA ASP A 677 30.23 -7.42 9.36
C ASP A 677 29.01 -7.10 8.47
N LEU A 678 27.95 -7.92 8.48
CA LEU A 678 26.80 -7.76 7.57
C LEU A 678 25.45 -8.15 8.18
N GLY A 679 24.40 -7.50 7.68
CA GLY A 679 23.00 -7.95 7.79
C GLY A 679 22.71 -9.17 6.90
N VAL A 680 23.64 -9.54 6.00
CA VAL A 680 23.67 -10.77 5.20
C VAL A 680 24.98 -11.53 5.44
N LYS A 681 24.93 -12.75 5.99
CA LYS A 681 26.12 -13.57 6.28
C LYS A 681 27.09 -13.65 5.07
N THR A 682 28.24 -12.98 5.13
CA THR A 682 29.31 -13.16 4.14
C THR A 682 30.33 -14.20 4.58
N ALA A 683 31.10 -14.64 3.61
CA ALA A 683 32.28 -15.44 3.77
C ALA A 683 33.44 -14.82 2.98
N ILE A 684 34.66 -15.03 3.46
CA ILE A 684 35.86 -14.91 2.63
C ILE A 684 36.13 -16.28 2.02
N VAL A 685 36.18 -16.34 0.70
CA VAL A 685 36.52 -17.54 -0.08
C VAL A 685 37.76 -17.26 -0.92
N HIS A 686 38.39 -18.30 -1.46
CA HIS A 686 39.64 -18.15 -2.24
C HIS A 686 39.46 -18.66 -3.66
N VAL A 687 40.05 -17.99 -4.65
CA VAL A 687 40.03 -18.47 -6.04
C VAL A 687 40.77 -19.80 -6.13
N LYS A 688 40.06 -20.86 -6.51
CA LYS A 688 40.60 -22.22 -6.69
C LYS A 688 40.99 -22.48 -8.14
N GLU A 689 40.10 -22.13 -9.07
CA GLU A 689 40.34 -22.26 -10.52
C GLU A 689 39.80 -21.03 -11.24
N ARG A 690 40.52 -20.59 -12.28
CA ARG A 690 40.03 -19.62 -13.26
C ARG A 690 40.40 -20.11 -14.65
N ARG A 691 39.43 -20.66 -15.37
CA ARG A 691 39.63 -21.26 -16.69
C ARG A 691 38.77 -20.56 -17.74
N ARG A 692 39.39 -20.13 -18.83
CA ARG A 692 38.67 -19.60 -19.98
C ARG A 692 38.03 -20.75 -20.75
N LEU A 693 36.73 -20.64 -21.04
CA LEU A 693 35.96 -21.63 -21.80
C LEU A 693 35.91 -21.35 -23.30
N THR A 694 36.15 -20.09 -23.71
CA THR A 694 36.20 -19.72 -25.13
C THR A 694 37.65 -19.75 -25.67
N PRO A 695 37.86 -20.02 -26.97
CA PRO A 695 39.18 -19.97 -27.59
C PRO A 695 39.84 -18.60 -27.44
N LEU A 696 41.19 -18.56 -27.34
CA LEU A 696 41.94 -17.30 -27.23
C LEU A 696 41.77 -16.37 -28.45
N THR A 697 41.45 -16.95 -29.61
CA THR A 697 41.20 -16.22 -30.85
C THR A 697 39.79 -15.61 -30.92
N TYR A 698 38.94 -15.88 -29.93
CA TYR A 698 37.57 -15.36 -29.87
C TYR A 698 37.51 -14.05 -29.07
N ASP A 699 36.69 -13.11 -29.51
CA ASP A 699 36.57 -11.75 -28.96
C ASP A 699 35.84 -11.72 -27.61
N ARG A 700 34.93 -12.66 -27.36
CA ARG A 700 34.23 -12.79 -26.07
C ARG A 700 34.95 -13.75 -25.14
N ASN A 701 35.36 -13.26 -23.97
CA ASN A 701 35.96 -14.10 -22.93
C ASN A 701 34.88 -14.57 -21.96
N ILE A 702 34.67 -15.88 -21.89
CA ILE A 702 33.80 -16.52 -20.91
C ILE A 702 34.67 -17.42 -20.03
N PHE A 703 34.51 -17.30 -18.72
CA PHE A 703 35.32 -17.98 -17.72
C PHE A 703 34.46 -18.85 -16.81
N HIS A 704 34.98 -20.04 -16.53
CA HIS A 704 34.64 -20.79 -15.34
C HIS A 704 35.55 -20.31 -14.20
N ILE A 705 34.95 -19.88 -13.09
CA ILE A 705 35.69 -19.50 -11.89
C ILE A 705 35.18 -20.36 -10.74
N GLU A 706 36.06 -21.11 -10.10
CA GLU A 706 35.76 -21.90 -8.92
C GLU A 706 36.41 -21.25 -7.70
N PHE A 707 35.65 -21.14 -6.61
CA PHE A 707 36.14 -20.67 -5.32
C PHE A 707 36.14 -21.81 -4.30
N ASP A 708 37.24 -21.94 -3.56
CA ASP A 708 37.37 -22.81 -2.39
C ASP A 708 36.71 -22.14 -1.18
N LEU A 709 35.76 -22.86 -0.59
CA LEU A 709 35.02 -22.40 0.60
C LEU A 709 35.83 -22.59 1.88
N GLY A 710 36.85 -23.46 1.91
CA GLY A 710 37.68 -23.73 3.08
C GLY A 710 36.85 -23.91 4.37
N ASN A 711 37.21 -23.17 5.42
CA ASN A 711 36.51 -23.17 6.71
C ASN A 711 35.49 -22.02 6.85
N SER A 712 35.05 -21.42 5.74
CA SER A 712 34.16 -20.24 5.77
C SER A 712 32.77 -20.52 6.33
N GLY A 713 32.33 -21.78 6.32
CA GLY A 713 30.96 -22.14 6.73
C GLY A 713 29.87 -21.59 5.80
N LEU A 714 30.22 -21.22 4.57
CA LEU A 714 29.28 -20.77 3.55
C LEU A 714 28.46 -21.95 3.03
N THR A 715 27.14 -21.85 3.12
CA THR A 715 26.20 -22.83 2.57
C THR A 715 25.30 -22.17 1.55
N TYR A 716 25.02 -22.86 0.45
CA TYR A 716 24.12 -22.40 -0.60
C TYR A 716 23.25 -23.55 -1.12
N ALA A 717 22.02 -23.22 -1.46
CA ALA A 717 21.08 -24.15 -2.08
C ALA A 717 21.09 -24.03 -3.60
N ILE A 718 20.52 -25.03 -4.26
CA ILE A 718 20.37 -25.07 -5.71
C ILE A 718 19.64 -23.81 -6.21
N GLY A 719 20.18 -23.24 -7.29
CA GLY A 719 19.62 -22.07 -7.99
C GLY A 719 19.85 -20.72 -7.34
N GLU A 720 20.58 -20.66 -6.22
CA GLU A 720 20.95 -19.39 -5.60
C GLU A 720 22.04 -18.65 -6.36
N ALA A 721 22.17 -17.36 -6.05
CA ALA A 721 23.20 -16.52 -6.62
C ALA A 721 24.28 -16.20 -5.59
N LEU A 722 25.53 -16.15 -6.05
CA LEU A 722 26.66 -15.66 -5.29
C LEU A 722 26.83 -14.16 -5.55
N GLY A 723 26.66 -13.36 -4.51
CA GLY A 723 26.95 -11.94 -4.49
C GLY A 723 28.44 -11.70 -4.33
N ILE A 724 29.08 -11.17 -5.36
CA ILE A 724 30.48 -10.76 -5.37
C ILE A 724 30.60 -9.31 -4.93
N HIS A 725 31.32 -9.07 -3.84
CA HIS A 725 31.63 -7.73 -3.35
C HIS A 725 32.91 -7.22 -4.02
N ALA A 726 32.78 -6.74 -5.26
CA ALA A 726 33.90 -6.17 -6.02
C ALA A 726 34.36 -4.84 -5.42
N GLU A 727 35.62 -4.47 -5.67
CA GLU A 727 36.22 -3.19 -5.30
C GLU A 727 36.54 -2.36 -6.56
N ASN A 728 36.65 -1.04 -6.40
CA ASN A 728 37.16 -0.18 -7.47
C ASN A 728 38.64 -0.46 -7.76
N ASP A 729 39.06 -0.20 -9.00
CA ASP A 729 40.46 -0.38 -9.42
C ASP A 729 41.36 0.61 -8.67
N LYS A 730 42.42 0.09 -8.05
CA LYS A 730 43.33 0.90 -7.22
C LYS A 730 44.00 2.01 -8.01
N ALA A 731 44.43 1.73 -9.23
CA ALA A 731 45.12 2.71 -10.06
C ALA A 731 44.17 3.84 -10.49
N ASP A 732 42.92 3.51 -10.81
CA ASP A 732 41.91 4.49 -11.21
C ASP A 732 41.52 5.38 -10.02
N VAL A 733 41.35 4.82 -8.81
CA VAL A 733 41.08 5.59 -7.58
C VAL A 733 42.24 6.54 -7.24
N GLU A 734 43.49 6.07 -7.30
CA GLU A 734 44.66 6.90 -7.04
C GLU A 734 44.78 8.05 -8.05
N ALA A 735 44.52 7.76 -9.34
CA ALA A 735 44.49 8.76 -10.39
C ALA A 735 43.41 9.81 -10.15
N PHE A 736 42.19 9.40 -9.77
CA PHE A 736 41.09 10.31 -9.45
C PHE A 736 41.39 11.19 -8.23
N ILE A 737 41.82 10.60 -7.11
CA ILE A 737 42.18 11.34 -5.88
C ILE A 737 43.21 12.43 -6.19
N LYS A 738 44.24 12.09 -6.99
CA LYS A 738 45.27 13.03 -7.40
C LYS A 738 44.72 14.13 -8.33
N ALA A 739 43.90 13.78 -9.31
CA ALA A 739 43.35 14.73 -10.27
C ALA A 739 42.36 15.71 -9.63
N TYR A 740 41.54 15.22 -8.69
CA TYR A 740 40.55 16.01 -7.97
C TYR A 740 41.13 16.79 -6.78
N GLY A 741 42.37 16.49 -6.36
CA GLY A 741 43.08 17.24 -5.32
C GLY A 741 42.74 16.84 -3.88
N LEU A 742 42.38 15.58 -3.64
CA LEU A 742 42.02 15.06 -2.31
C LEU A 742 43.24 14.49 -1.56
N ASN A 743 43.19 14.52 -0.23
CA ASN A 743 44.14 13.80 0.60
C ASN A 743 43.66 12.35 0.83
N PRO A 744 44.38 11.31 0.38
CA PRO A 744 43.95 9.91 0.53
C PRO A 744 43.83 9.47 2.00
N ASP A 745 44.62 10.06 2.91
CA ASP A 745 44.67 9.69 4.33
C ASP A 745 43.65 10.45 5.19
N GLU A 746 42.89 11.38 4.59
CA GLU A 746 41.87 12.13 5.31
C GLU A 746 40.71 11.21 5.73
N ILE A 747 40.18 11.43 6.95
CA ILE A 747 39.09 10.63 7.50
C ILE A 747 37.74 11.27 7.14
N VAL A 748 36.83 10.47 6.60
CA VAL A 748 35.48 10.82 6.20
C VAL A 748 34.45 9.87 6.82
N GLN A 749 33.25 10.38 7.07
CA GLN A 749 32.09 9.58 7.48
C GLN A 749 31.37 9.09 6.23
N VAL A 750 31.20 7.77 6.10
CA VAL A 750 30.49 7.15 4.97
C VAL A 750 29.29 6.36 5.50
N PRO A 751 28.13 6.40 4.83
CA PRO A 751 27.04 5.49 5.15
C PRO A 751 27.48 4.04 5.03
N SER A 752 27.02 3.19 5.94
CA SER A 752 27.21 1.74 5.81
C SER A 752 26.47 1.23 4.57
N ARG A 753 27.10 0.29 3.84
CA ARG A 753 26.53 -0.32 2.63
C ARG A 753 25.26 -1.14 2.91
N GLU A 754 25.02 -1.52 4.16
CA GLU A 754 23.94 -2.44 4.54
C GLU A 754 23.02 -1.93 5.66
N GLU A 755 23.49 -1.03 6.52
CA GLU A 755 22.69 -0.42 7.59
C GLU A 755 22.65 1.09 7.37
N SER A 756 21.59 1.60 6.76
CA SER A 756 21.42 3.03 6.44
C SER A 756 21.55 3.95 7.66
N ASN A 757 21.30 3.43 8.86
CA ASN A 757 21.38 4.17 10.13
C ASN A 757 22.79 4.15 10.77
N VAL A 758 23.77 3.45 10.19
CA VAL A 758 25.13 3.35 10.72
C VAL A 758 26.11 4.10 9.82
N LEU A 759 26.90 4.98 10.45
CA LEU A 759 27.99 5.71 9.83
C LEU A 759 29.35 5.05 10.13
N GLU A 760 30.16 4.85 9.10
CA GLU A 760 31.52 4.35 9.21
C GLU A 760 32.54 5.46 9.08
N GLN A 761 33.63 5.36 9.86
CA GLN A 761 34.79 6.22 9.71
C GLN A 761 35.81 5.53 8.78
N ARG A 762 36.10 6.13 7.63
CA ARG A 762 37.04 5.60 6.63
C ARG A 762 38.02 6.66 6.18
N THR A 763 39.18 6.24 5.68
CA THR A 763 40.02 7.15 4.88
C THR A 763 39.35 7.44 3.54
N VAL A 764 39.66 8.58 2.93
CA VAL A 764 39.22 8.90 1.55
C VAL A 764 39.57 7.75 0.61
N TYR A 765 40.80 7.25 0.68
CA TYR A 765 41.20 6.10 -0.15
C TYR A 765 40.28 4.88 0.04
N GLN A 766 40.00 4.48 1.28
CA GLN A 766 39.11 3.35 1.57
C GLN A 766 37.67 3.59 1.09
N ALA A 767 37.14 4.80 1.28
CA ALA A 767 35.79 5.15 0.87
C ALA A 767 35.60 4.99 -0.65
N PHE A 768 36.56 5.49 -1.43
CA PHE A 768 36.53 5.39 -2.90
C PHE A 768 36.82 3.97 -3.41
N ILE A 769 37.56 3.14 -2.67
CA ILE A 769 37.80 1.73 -3.06
C ILE A 769 36.59 0.84 -2.77
N GLN A 770 35.96 1.00 -1.59
CA GLN A 770 35.08 -0.03 -1.00
C GLN A 770 33.63 0.42 -0.76
N ASN A 771 33.37 1.72 -0.63
CA ASN A 771 32.07 2.23 -0.16
C ASN A 771 31.21 2.82 -1.29
N ILE A 772 31.78 3.64 -2.17
CA ILE A 772 31.03 4.37 -3.21
C ILE A 772 31.39 3.92 -4.63
N ASP A 773 30.40 3.95 -5.54
CA ASP A 773 30.56 3.57 -6.94
C ASP A 773 30.99 4.75 -7.83
N ILE A 774 32.17 5.31 -7.56
CA ILE A 774 32.67 6.52 -8.23
C ILE A 774 32.87 6.37 -9.76
N PHE A 775 33.07 5.15 -10.24
CA PHE A 775 33.18 4.84 -11.67
C PHE A 775 31.88 4.28 -12.27
N GLY A 776 30.78 4.35 -11.51
CA GLY A 776 29.45 3.96 -11.92
C GLY A 776 28.74 5.02 -12.78
N ARG A 777 27.53 4.69 -13.23
CA ARG A 777 26.67 5.54 -14.06
C ARG A 777 25.94 6.59 -13.17
N PRO A 778 26.12 7.90 -13.40
CA PRO A 778 25.45 8.95 -12.63
C PRO A 778 23.94 9.04 -12.98
N PRO A 779 23.03 9.02 -11.98
CA PRO A 779 21.60 9.25 -12.20
C PRO A 779 21.29 10.75 -12.40
N LYS A 780 20.09 11.09 -12.89
CA LYS A 780 19.66 12.50 -13.07
C LYS A 780 19.80 13.34 -11.80
N LYS A 781 19.42 12.77 -10.64
CA LYS A 781 19.55 13.43 -9.32
C LYS A 781 20.99 13.86 -9.01
N PHE A 782 22.00 13.16 -9.54
CA PHE A 782 23.40 13.54 -9.33
C PHE A 782 23.77 14.82 -10.11
N TYR A 783 23.22 15.02 -11.32
CA TYR A 783 23.44 16.26 -12.08
C TYR A 783 22.83 17.48 -11.36
N GLU A 784 21.66 17.30 -10.76
CA GLU A 784 20.99 18.33 -9.94
C GLU A 784 21.82 18.65 -8.71
N ALA A 785 22.19 17.62 -7.93
CA ALA A 785 23.00 17.79 -6.72
C ALA A 785 24.37 18.42 -7.02
N LEU A 786 25.03 18.03 -8.12
CA LEU A 786 26.31 18.61 -8.53
C LEU A 786 26.18 20.09 -8.92
N SER A 787 25.05 20.48 -9.51
CA SER A 787 24.81 21.87 -9.93
C SER A 787 24.80 22.88 -8.75
N GLU A 788 24.47 22.42 -7.54
CA GLU A 788 24.47 23.26 -6.34
C GLU A 788 25.88 23.69 -5.92
N PHE A 789 26.90 22.93 -6.32
CA PHE A 789 28.30 23.23 -6.03
C PHE A 789 28.99 24.04 -7.13
N ALA A 790 28.30 24.32 -8.24
CA ALA A 790 28.86 25.02 -9.40
C ALA A 790 28.98 26.54 -9.14
N THR A 791 30.21 27.05 -9.12
CA THR A 791 30.45 28.50 -9.02
C THR A 791 30.34 29.24 -10.35
N ASP A 792 30.51 28.54 -11.49
CA ASP A 792 30.25 29.11 -12.83
C ASP A 792 28.77 28.91 -13.20
N GLU A 793 28.10 30.02 -13.52
CA GLU A 793 26.69 30.03 -13.88
C GLU A 793 26.40 29.27 -15.19
N ASN A 794 27.36 29.19 -16.12
CA ASN A 794 27.22 28.40 -17.35
C ASN A 794 27.28 26.90 -17.08
N GLU A 795 28.23 26.45 -16.25
CA GLU A 795 28.32 25.06 -15.83
C GLU A 795 27.07 24.63 -15.04
N ARG A 796 26.58 25.49 -14.14
CA ARG A 796 25.33 25.27 -13.40
C ARG A 796 24.14 25.07 -14.34
N LYS A 797 23.98 25.95 -15.35
CA LYS A 797 22.91 25.84 -16.34
C LYS A 797 23.02 24.57 -17.17
N ASN A 798 24.23 24.17 -17.57
CA ASN A 798 24.46 22.94 -18.33
C ASN A 798 24.09 21.70 -17.52
N LEU A 799 24.47 21.64 -16.23
CA LEU A 799 24.12 20.53 -15.33
C LEU A 799 22.60 20.42 -15.14
N LEU A 800 21.93 21.54 -14.88
CA LEU A 800 20.46 21.58 -14.72
C LEU A 800 19.72 21.24 -16.03
N ALA A 801 20.23 21.67 -17.19
CA ALA A 801 19.59 21.38 -18.46
C ALA A 801 19.48 19.87 -18.73
N VAL A 802 20.49 19.09 -18.36
CA VAL A 802 20.50 17.62 -18.53
C VAL A 802 19.45 16.92 -17.64
N SER A 803 19.10 17.50 -16.48
CA SER A 803 18.12 16.90 -15.58
C SER A 803 16.66 17.18 -15.96
N THR A 804 16.40 18.20 -16.78
CA THR A 804 15.06 18.53 -17.30
C THR A 804 14.46 17.46 -18.24
N PRO A 805 13.13 17.48 -18.49
CA PRO A 805 12.50 16.65 -19.52
C PRO A 805 13.10 16.85 -20.92
N ASP A 806 13.40 18.09 -21.30
CA ASP A 806 14.02 18.43 -22.59
C ASP A 806 15.45 17.87 -22.72
N GLY A 807 16.15 17.71 -21.59
CA GLY A 807 17.47 17.09 -21.49
C GLY A 807 17.50 15.57 -21.58
N ALA A 808 16.36 14.88 -21.67
CA ALA A 808 16.29 13.41 -21.61
C ALA A 808 17.12 12.72 -22.72
N ALA A 809 17.16 13.29 -23.93
CA ALA A 809 17.94 12.75 -25.03
C ALA A 809 19.46 12.86 -24.77
N GLU A 810 19.91 13.99 -24.23
CA GLU A 810 21.32 14.22 -23.88
C GLU A 810 21.73 13.37 -22.67
N PHE A 811 20.87 13.24 -21.66
CA PHE A 811 21.09 12.32 -20.53
C PHE A 811 21.25 10.87 -21.03
N LYS A 812 20.36 10.42 -21.92
CA LYS A 812 20.43 9.08 -22.52
C LYS A 812 21.73 8.89 -23.29
N ARG A 813 22.12 9.87 -24.13
CA ARG A 813 23.38 9.85 -24.87
C ARG A 813 24.59 9.76 -23.93
N ARG A 814 24.68 10.64 -22.93
CA ARG A 814 25.79 10.67 -21.97
C ARG A 814 25.92 9.35 -21.20
N ALA A 815 24.79 8.74 -20.89
CA ALA A 815 24.76 7.56 -20.06
C ALA A 815 24.96 6.23 -20.83
N GLU A 816 24.40 6.11 -22.05
CA GLU A 816 24.44 4.86 -22.85
C GLU A 816 25.47 4.88 -23.98
N VAL A 817 25.76 6.05 -24.55
CA VAL A 817 26.68 6.19 -25.68
C VAL A 817 28.05 6.63 -25.19
N ASP A 818 28.12 7.76 -24.46
CA ASP A 818 29.40 8.30 -23.98
C ASP A 818 29.90 7.54 -22.73
N THR A 819 29.01 6.80 -22.05
CA THR A 819 29.29 5.99 -20.84
C THR A 819 30.02 6.79 -19.75
N ILE A 820 29.54 8.01 -19.52
CA ILE A 820 30.09 8.95 -18.54
C ILE A 820 29.92 8.39 -17.12
N THR A 821 30.97 8.51 -16.31
CA THR A 821 30.97 8.11 -14.88
C THR A 821 30.84 9.31 -13.94
N PHE A 822 30.59 9.07 -12.64
CA PHE A 822 30.64 10.15 -11.65
C PHE A 822 31.99 10.87 -11.64
N ALA A 823 33.10 10.11 -11.70
CA ALA A 823 34.45 10.66 -11.79
C ALA A 823 34.64 11.56 -13.01
N ASP A 824 34.09 11.16 -14.17
CA ASP A 824 34.18 11.96 -15.39
C ASP A 824 33.46 13.29 -15.25
N LEU A 825 32.24 13.31 -14.70
CA LEU A 825 31.47 14.55 -14.48
C LEU A 825 32.16 15.50 -13.50
N LEU A 826 32.68 14.96 -12.40
CA LEU A 826 33.40 15.74 -11.39
C LEU A 826 34.68 16.39 -11.95
N LEU A 827 35.27 15.81 -13.00
CA LEU A 827 36.43 16.37 -13.70
C LEU A 827 36.04 17.23 -14.92
N GLU A 828 34.88 17.00 -15.53
CA GLU A 828 34.33 17.79 -16.66
C GLU A 828 33.91 19.20 -16.21
N PHE A 829 33.36 19.32 -15.00
CA PHE A 829 32.82 20.59 -14.46
C PHE A 829 33.67 21.09 -13.27
N PRO A 830 34.84 21.71 -13.52
CA PRO A 830 35.77 22.11 -12.46
C PRO A 830 35.21 23.17 -11.50
N SER A 831 34.19 23.94 -11.89
CA SER A 831 33.55 24.90 -10.99
C SER A 831 32.57 24.23 -10.02
N ALA A 832 32.05 23.05 -10.36
CA ALA A 832 31.18 22.22 -9.54
C ALA A 832 32.02 21.26 -8.68
N HIS A 833 32.62 21.81 -7.62
CA HIS A 833 33.68 21.13 -6.87
C HIS A 833 33.28 20.82 -5.41
N PRO A 834 32.38 19.84 -5.18
CA PRO A 834 31.99 19.43 -3.84
C PRO A 834 33.17 18.89 -3.02
N PRO A 835 33.20 19.13 -1.70
CA PRO A 835 34.16 18.49 -0.81
C PRO A 835 33.87 16.99 -0.66
N VAL A 836 34.85 16.22 -0.18
CA VAL A 836 34.77 14.75 -0.13
C VAL A 836 33.58 14.21 0.68
N GLN A 837 33.15 14.93 1.71
CA GLN A 837 31.97 14.56 2.53
C GLN A 837 30.69 14.60 1.69
N ASP A 838 30.54 15.61 0.85
CA ASP A 838 29.39 15.73 -0.03
C ASP A 838 29.47 14.70 -1.17
N ILE A 839 30.67 14.45 -1.74
CA ILE A 839 30.86 13.40 -2.78
C ILE A 839 30.37 12.04 -2.28
N VAL A 840 30.77 11.65 -1.06
CA VAL A 840 30.35 10.38 -0.46
C VAL A 840 28.83 10.30 -0.27
N ARG A 841 28.16 11.45 -0.07
CA ARG A 841 26.70 11.53 0.08
C ARG A 841 25.98 11.44 -1.27
N ILE A 842 26.47 12.14 -2.29
CA ILE A 842 25.77 12.28 -3.57
C ILE A 842 26.10 11.15 -4.56
N VAL A 843 27.20 10.41 -4.36
CA VAL A 843 27.57 9.25 -5.17
C VAL A 843 26.96 7.99 -4.57
N SER A 844 26.36 7.15 -5.43
CA SER A 844 25.68 5.93 -4.99
C SER A 844 26.62 4.95 -4.26
N PRO A 845 26.16 4.28 -3.19
CA PRO A 845 26.90 3.20 -2.56
C PRO A 845 27.19 2.05 -3.53
N MET A 846 28.35 1.42 -3.35
CA MET A 846 28.76 0.29 -4.16
C MET A 846 27.86 -0.93 -3.90
N LYS A 847 27.32 -1.52 -4.98
CA LYS A 847 26.45 -2.69 -4.90
C LYS A 847 27.25 -3.97 -5.15
N ARG A 848 26.89 -5.07 -4.48
CA ARG A 848 27.43 -6.40 -4.82
C ARG A 848 26.88 -6.86 -6.16
N ARG A 849 27.68 -7.57 -6.96
CA ARG A 849 27.22 -8.15 -8.23
C ARG A 849 26.81 -9.60 -8.03
N GLU A 850 25.57 -9.90 -8.38
CA GLU A 850 25.01 -11.24 -8.24
C GLU A 850 25.29 -12.06 -9.50
N TYR A 851 25.79 -13.28 -9.30
CA TYR A 851 26.03 -14.27 -10.35
C TYR A 851 25.36 -15.58 -9.96
N SER A 852 24.54 -16.15 -10.85
CA SER A 852 23.92 -17.46 -10.61
C SER A 852 25.00 -18.53 -10.40
N ILE A 853 24.81 -19.37 -9.38
CA ILE A 853 25.78 -20.41 -9.04
C ILE A 853 25.72 -21.55 -10.07
N ALA A 854 26.89 -22.00 -10.53
CA ALA A 854 27.05 -23.01 -11.57
C ALA A 854 27.40 -24.42 -11.05
N SER A 855 27.30 -24.64 -9.74
CA SER A 855 27.60 -25.91 -9.06
C SER A 855 26.51 -26.29 -8.07
N SER A 856 26.35 -27.58 -7.79
CA SER A 856 25.60 -28.07 -6.63
C SER A 856 26.55 -28.24 -5.44
N GLN A 857 26.22 -27.66 -4.27
CA GLN A 857 27.00 -27.90 -3.06
C GLN A 857 26.92 -29.36 -2.60
N ASN A 858 25.85 -30.09 -2.94
CA ASN A 858 25.75 -31.51 -2.62
C ASN A 858 26.73 -32.36 -3.43
N VAL A 859 27.18 -31.87 -4.59
CA VAL A 859 28.18 -32.52 -5.45
C VAL A 859 29.58 -32.01 -5.15
N THR A 860 29.74 -30.71 -4.91
CA THR A 860 31.01 -30.07 -4.54
C THR A 860 30.89 -29.32 -3.20
N PRO A 861 30.94 -30.01 -2.05
CA PRO A 861 30.65 -29.41 -0.73
C PRO A 861 31.56 -28.25 -0.35
N ASN A 862 32.82 -28.29 -0.79
CA ASN A 862 33.86 -27.34 -0.41
C ASN A 862 34.15 -26.31 -1.51
N SER A 863 33.34 -26.23 -2.56
CA SER A 863 33.54 -25.24 -3.61
C SER A 863 32.26 -24.68 -4.21
N VAL A 864 32.37 -23.50 -4.79
CA VAL A 864 31.30 -22.83 -5.53
C VAL A 864 31.85 -22.37 -6.88
N SER A 865 31.14 -22.68 -7.95
CA SER A 865 31.53 -22.34 -9.32
C SER A 865 30.64 -21.24 -9.88
N LEU A 866 31.22 -20.32 -10.65
CA LEU A 866 30.52 -19.31 -11.44
C LEU A 866 30.88 -19.42 -12.92
N LEU A 867 29.95 -18.99 -13.78
CA LEU A 867 30.14 -18.85 -15.22
C LEU A 867 29.99 -17.38 -15.61
N ILE A 868 31.09 -16.75 -16.02
CA ILE A 868 31.17 -15.29 -16.11
C ILE A 868 31.67 -14.87 -17.47
N VAL A 869 30.99 -13.90 -18.09
CA VAL A 869 31.45 -13.22 -19.30
C VAL A 869 32.09 -11.89 -18.93
N THR A 870 33.28 -11.61 -19.44
CA THR A 870 33.89 -10.28 -19.27
C THR A 870 33.25 -9.29 -20.22
N VAL A 871 33.00 -8.08 -19.73
CA VAL A 871 32.45 -6.98 -20.55
C VAL A 871 33.49 -5.86 -20.64
N GLY A 872 33.87 -5.52 -21.86
CA GLY A 872 34.70 -4.37 -22.18
C GLY A 872 34.26 -3.76 -23.52
N TRP A 873 34.37 -2.44 -23.62
CA TRP A 873 34.04 -1.68 -24.82
C TRP A 873 34.96 -0.46 -24.93
N VAL A 874 35.02 0.12 -26.13
CA VAL A 874 35.69 1.40 -26.36
C VAL A 874 34.61 2.46 -26.45
N ASP A 875 34.71 3.51 -25.63
CA ASP A 875 33.77 4.63 -25.68
C ASP A 875 34.01 5.52 -26.92
N PRO A 876 33.09 6.44 -27.27
CA PRO A 876 33.25 7.34 -28.42
C PRO A 876 34.50 8.23 -28.37
N GLN A 877 35.11 8.39 -27.19
CA GLN A 877 36.33 9.17 -26.96
C GLN A 877 37.59 8.31 -27.12
N GLY A 878 37.45 7.02 -27.42
CA GLY A 878 38.55 6.08 -27.62
C GLY A 878 39.11 5.49 -26.33
N ARG A 879 38.41 5.62 -25.20
CA ARG A 879 38.85 5.06 -23.91
C ARG A 879 38.34 3.63 -23.73
N ASP A 880 39.20 2.78 -23.19
CA ASP A 880 38.81 1.43 -22.80
C ASP A 880 37.95 1.46 -21.52
N ARG A 881 36.74 0.94 -21.62
CA ARG A 881 35.76 0.83 -20.54
C ARG A 881 35.46 -0.62 -20.22
N PHE A 882 35.15 -0.89 -18.95
CA PHE A 882 34.97 -2.24 -18.43
C PHE A 882 33.83 -2.30 -17.42
N GLY A 883 33.18 -3.46 -17.31
CA GLY A 883 32.31 -3.72 -16.16
C GLY A 883 33.16 -3.89 -14.89
N GLN A 884 32.89 -3.09 -13.85
CA GLN A 884 33.62 -3.08 -12.57
C GLN A 884 33.83 -4.49 -11.98
N ALA A 885 32.75 -5.22 -11.70
CA ALA A 885 32.83 -6.56 -11.11
C ALA A 885 33.58 -7.55 -12.03
N THR A 886 33.38 -7.48 -13.35
CA THR A 886 34.08 -8.37 -14.29
C THR A 886 35.56 -8.03 -14.43
N ARG A 887 35.95 -6.75 -14.34
CA ARG A 887 37.35 -6.32 -14.32
C ARG A 887 38.03 -6.77 -13.03
N PHE A 888 37.37 -6.58 -11.90
CA PHE A 888 37.83 -7.06 -10.59
C PHE A 888 38.09 -8.57 -10.63
N LEU A 889 37.10 -9.37 -11.05
CA LEU A 889 37.23 -10.84 -11.17
C LEU A 889 38.31 -11.26 -12.19
N ASN A 890 38.49 -10.49 -13.27
CA ASN A 890 39.50 -10.78 -14.28
C ASN A 890 40.94 -10.56 -13.76
N GLY A 891 41.12 -9.68 -12.78
CA GLY A 891 42.41 -9.40 -12.13
C GLY A 891 42.80 -10.39 -11.02
N LEU A 892 41.89 -11.29 -10.61
CA LEU A 892 42.17 -12.26 -9.56
C LEU A 892 43.08 -13.40 -10.05
N HIS A 893 44.01 -13.81 -9.20
CA HIS A 893 44.86 -14.99 -9.37
C HIS A 893 44.40 -16.12 -8.45
N VAL A 894 44.80 -17.36 -8.74
CA VAL A 894 44.55 -18.51 -7.87
C VAL A 894 45.13 -18.25 -6.48
N GLY A 895 44.34 -18.47 -5.44
CA GLY A 895 44.66 -18.17 -4.05
C GLY A 895 44.25 -16.77 -3.58
N ALA A 896 43.75 -15.89 -4.46
CA ALA A 896 43.29 -14.56 -4.04
C ALA A 896 42.02 -14.66 -3.18
N PRO A 897 41.94 -13.95 -2.03
CA PRO A 897 40.75 -13.90 -1.21
C PRO A 897 39.68 -12.97 -1.81
N ILE A 898 38.42 -13.30 -1.61
CA ILE A 898 37.27 -12.51 -2.07
C ILE A 898 36.11 -12.60 -1.08
N THR A 899 35.43 -11.48 -0.87
CA THR A 899 34.24 -11.42 -0.02
C THR A 899 33.00 -11.74 -0.85
N VAL A 900 32.24 -12.73 -0.37
CA VAL A 900 31.03 -13.23 -1.04
C VAL A 900 29.86 -13.36 -0.07
N SER A 901 28.64 -13.22 -0.59
CA SER A 901 27.39 -13.47 0.15
C SER A 901 26.46 -14.34 -0.69
N VAL A 902 25.62 -15.15 -0.07
CA VAL A 902 24.60 -15.95 -0.79
C VAL A 902 23.28 -15.20 -0.79
N LYS A 903 22.61 -15.19 -1.95
CA LYS A 903 21.26 -14.62 -2.10
C LYS A 903 20.26 -15.72 -2.48
N PRO A 904 19.13 -15.82 -1.74
CA PRO A 904 18.02 -16.69 -2.13
C PRO A 904 17.47 -16.37 -3.52
N SER A 905 17.04 -17.40 -4.26
CA SER A 905 16.44 -17.27 -5.59
C SER A 905 15.16 -18.09 -5.69
N VAL A 906 14.25 -17.65 -6.57
CA VAL A 906 13.03 -18.40 -6.96
C VAL A 906 13.33 -19.55 -7.94
N MET A 907 14.55 -19.62 -8.49
CA MET A 907 15.00 -20.69 -9.38
C MET A 907 15.30 -21.98 -8.61
N LYS A 908 14.30 -22.60 -7.97
CA LYS A 908 14.46 -23.85 -7.23
C LYS A 908 14.00 -25.05 -8.05
N LEU A 909 14.59 -26.23 -7.80
CA LEU A 909 14.09 -27.48 -8.35
C LEU A 909 12.69 -27.81 -7.78
N PRO A 910 11.83 -28.52 -8.53
CA PRO A 910 10.56 -29.02 -8.00
C PRO A 910 10.77 -29.94 -6.79
N LEU A 911 9.79 -29.96 -5.88
CA LEU A 911 9.86 -30.78 -4.65
C LEU A 911 10.02 -32.28 -4.92
N LYS A 912 9.39 -32.78 -6.00
CA LYS A 912 9.47 -34.19 -6.40
C LYS A 912 10.62 -34.42 -7.36
N SER A 913 11.43 -35.45 -7.08
CA SER A 913 12.51 -35.84 -7.98
C SER A 913 11.99 -36.26 -9.36
N THR A 914 10.78 -36.82 -9.42
CA THR A 914 10.11 -37.31 -10.63
C THR A 914 9.45 -36.22 -11.48
N ALA A 915 9.33 -34.99 -10.97
CA ALA A 915 8.74 -33.90 -11.74
C ALA A 915 9.71 -33.41 -12.84
N PRO A 916 9.28 -33.31 -14.11
CA PRO A 916 10.13 -32.86 -15.19
C PRO A 916 10.59 -31.41 -15.05
N ILE A 917 11.74 -31.10 -15.64
CA ILE A 917 12.28 -29.74 -15.73
C ILE A 917 12.63 -29.37 -17.16
N ILE A 918 12.23 -28.18 -17.58
CA ILE A 918 12.56 -27.59 -18.88
C ILE A 918 13.40 -26.35 -18.64
N MET A 919 14.61 -26.33 -19.19
CA MET A 919 15.61 -25.31 -18.92
C MET A 919 16.03 -24.64 -20.22
N ALA A 920 15.87 -23.32 -20.32
CA ALA A 920 16.24 -22.51 -21.46
C ALA A 920 17.36 -21.51 -21.10
N GLY A 921 18.60 -21.84 -21.46
CA GLY A 921 19.80 -21.08 -21.08
C GLY A 921 20.52 -20.44 -22.27
N LEU A 922 20.84 -19.15 -22.17
CA LEU A 922 21.61 -18.43 -23.20
C LEU A 922 23.00 -18.04 -22.70
N GLY A 923 24.05 -18.53 -23.35
CA GLY A 923 25.43 -18.25 -22.98
C GLY A 923 25.71 -18.55 -21.50
N THR A 924 26.07 -17.53 -20.72
CA THR A 924 26.33 -17.68 -19.27
C THR A 924 25.08 -18.02 -18.45
N GLY A 925 23.88 -17.87 -19.03
CA GLY A 925 22.63 -18.34 -18.42
C GLY A 925 22.53 -19.86 -18.27
N LEU A 926 23.53 -20.62 -18.75
CA LEU A 926 23.67 -22.04 -18.48
C LEU A 926 24.17 -22.36 -17.06
N ALA A 927 24.62 -21.36 -16.30
CA ALA A 927 25.12 -21.53 -14.93
C ALA A 927 24.15 -22.32 -14.02
N PRO A 928 22.93 -21.84 -13.73
CA PRO A 928 22.04 -22.53 -12.80
C PRO A 928 21.64 -23.93 -13.29
N PHE A 929 21.53 -24.11 -14.61
CA PHE A 929 21.17 -25.40 -15.20
C PHE A 929 22.28 -26.45 -15.07
N ARG A 930 23.54 -26.03 -15.00
CA ARG A 930 24.63 -26.92 -14.64
C ARG A 930 24.48 -27.45 -13.22
N ALA A 931 24.12 -26.58 -12.27
CA ALA A 931 23.84 -27.01 -10.90
C ALA A 931 22.63 -27.94 -10.81
N PHE A 932 21.56 -27.66 -11.57
CA PHE A 932 20.35 -28.50 -11.61
C PHE A 932 20.66 -29.91 -12.13
N VAL A 933 21.38 -30.01 -13.25
CA VAL A 933 21.76 -31.30 -13.84
C VAL A 933 22.67 -32.09 -12.89
N GLN A 934 23.61 -31.42 -12.19
CA GLN A 934 24.42 -32.05 -11.16
C GLN A 934 23.58 -32.65 -10.02
N GLU A 935 22.57 -31.92 -9.55
CA GLU A 935 21.66 -32.42 -8.52
C GLU A 935 20.84 -33.62 -9.01
N ARG A 936 20.29 -33.56 -10.22
CA ARG A 936 19.56 -34.69 -10.84
C ARG A 936 20.44 -35.92 -11.03
N ALA A 937 21.70 -35.71 -11.44
CA ALA A 937 22.67 -36.79 -11.57
C ALA A 937 22.95 -37.46 -10.21
N LEU A 938 23.08 -36.67 -9.14
CA LEU A 938 23.29 -37.17 -7.78
C LEU A 938 22.08 -37.96 -7.26
N GLN A 939 20.85 -37.46 -7.48
CA GLN A 939 19.61 -38.17 -7.15
C GLN A 939 19.55 -39.53 -7.86
N LYS A 940 19.82 -39.55 -9.17
CA LYS A 940 19.86 -40.78 -9.96
C LYS A 940 20.94 -41.76 -9.46
N GLN A 941 22.12 -41.25 -9.09
CA GLN A 941 23.20 -42.06 -8.53
C GLN A 941 22.83 -42.67 -7.17
N ARG A 942 21.96 -42.01 -6.39
CA ARG A 942 21.39 -42.53 -5.13
C ARG A 942 20.28 -43.56 -5.36
N GLY A 943 19.92 -43.86 -6.61
CA GLY A 943 18.85 -44.79 -6.96
C GLY A 943 17.46 -44.16 -6.93
N GLU A 944 17.35 -42.83 -6.84
CA GLU A 944 16.07 -42.13 -6.94
C GLU A 944 15.61 -42.06 -8.40
N GLU A 945 14.31 -42.20 -8.62
CA GLU A 945 13.72 -41.98 -9.94
C GLU A 945 13.68 -40.47 -10.23
N ILE A 946 14.11 -40.08 -11.43
CA ILE A 946 14.15 -38.68 -11.85
C ILE A 946 13.21 -38.45 -13.04
N GLY A 947 12.56 -37.28 -13.05
CA GLY A 947 11.72 -36.83 -14.16
C GLY A 947 12.53 -36.45 -15.40
N ALA A 948 11.84 -36.20 -16.52
CA ALA A 948 12.50 -35.77 -17.75
C ALA A 948 13.23 -34.43 -17.58
N VAL A 949 14.41 -34.32 -18.19
CA VAL A 949 15.24 -33.11 -18.15
C VAL A 949 15.47 -32.62 -19.58
N LEU A 950 14.81 -31.52 -19.94
CA LEU A 950 14.92 -30.90 -21.26
C LEU A 950 15.79 -29.65 -21.14
N LEU A 951 16.93 -29.63 -21.84
CA LEU A 951 17.87 -28.50 -21.85
C LEU A 951 17.93 -27.86 -23.24
N TYR A 952 17.43 -26.64 -23.35
CA TYR A 952 17.57 -25.78 -24.52
C TYR A 952 18.69 -24.78 -24.28
N MET A 953 19.66 -24.75 -25.18
CA MET A 953 20.84 -23.90 -25.07
C MET A 953 21.04 -23.07 -26.32
N GLY A 954 21.33 -21.78 -26.13
CA GLY A 954 21.60 -20.85 -27.23
C GLY A 954 22.94 -20.14 -27.09
N SER A 955 23.69 -20.10 -28.18
CA SER A 955 24.96 -19.36 -28.29
C SER A 955 25.22 -18.88 -29.73
N ARG A 956 26.29 -18.11 -29.93
CA ARG A 956 26.62 -17.58 -31.27
C ARG A 956 27.11 -18.69 -32.19
N HIS A 957 28.12 -19.43 -31.74
CA HIS A 957 28.82 -20.44 -32.53
C HIS A 957 29.04 -21.71 -31.72
N GLN A 958 28.91 -22.86 -32.36
CA GLN A 958 29.18 -24.15 -31.74
C GLN A 958 30.64 -24.29 -31.35
N ARG A 959 31.57 -23.91 -32.25
CA ARG A 959 33.00 -24.13 -32.01
C ARG A 959 33.55 -23.24 -30.90
N GLU A 960 33.07 -21.99 -30.81
CA GLU A 960 33.61 -21.00 -29.87
C GLU A 960 32.83 -20.93 -28.54
N GLU A 961 31.52 -21.19 -28.53
CA GLU A 961 30.64 -20.95 -27.37
C GLU A 961 29.78 -22.18 -26.95
N TYR A 962 30.19 -23.42 -27.29
CA TYR A 962 29.56 -24.62 -26.72
C TYR A 962 30.05 -24.89 -25.29
N LEU A 963 29.65 -24.01 -24.37
CA LEU A 963 30.06 -24.02 -22.97
C LEU A 963 29.66 -25.34 -22.30
N TYR A 964 30.66 -26.06 -21.75
CA TYR A 964 30.49 -27.38 -21.13
C TYR A 964 29.91 -28.45 -22.07
N GLY A 965 30.14 -28.34 -23.39
CA GLY A 965 29.58 -29.26 -24.39
C GLY A 965 29.74 -30.75 -24.05
N GLU A 966 30.97 -31.17 -23.76
CA GLU A 966 31.32 -32.55 -23.39
C GLU A 966 30.59 -33.01 -22.12
N GLU A 967 30.38 -32.12 -21.14
CA GLU A 967 29.66 -32.43 -19.90
C GLU A 967 28.17 -32.66 -20.18
N TRP A 968 27.55 -31.85 -21.05
CA TRP A 968 26.16 -32.04 -21.45
C TRP A 968 25.93 -33.34 -22.21
N GLU A 969 26.82 -33.66 -23.15
CA GLU A 969 26.76 -34.90 -23.93
C GLU A 969 26.91 -36.12 -23.01
N ALA A 970 27.84 -36.07 -22.06
CA ALA A 970 28.01 -37.13 -21.06
C ALA A 970 26.76 -37.32 -20.18
N TYR A 971 26.11 -36.24 -19.72
CA TYR A 971 24.87 -36.35 -18.95
C TYR A 971 23.68 -36.87 -19.78
N GLN A 972 23.66 -36.59 -21.09
CA GLN A 972 22.66 -37.16 -21.99
C GLN A 972 22.89 -38.67 -22.19
N GLU A 973 24.13 -39.10 -22.41
CA GLU A 973 24.49 -40.53 -22.52
C GLU A 973 24.22 -41.29 -21.21
N ALA A 974 24.45 -40.67 -20.06
CA ALA A 974 24.10 -41.21 -18.75
C ALA A 974 22.58 -41.24 -18.48
N GLY A 975 21.77 -40.72 -19.40
CA GLY A 975 20.32 -40.60 -19.28
C GLY A 975 19.86 -39.69 -18.15
N VAL A 976 20.69 -38.73 -17.73
CA VAL A 976 20.30 -37.66 -16.80
C VAL A 976 19.57 -36.56 -17.57
N ILE A 977 20.09 -36.17 -18.74
CA ILE A 977 19.42 -35.25 -19.66
C ILE A 977 18.64 -36.07 -20.70
N THR A 978 17.35 -35.81 -20.82
CA THR A 978 16.47 -36.48 -21.78
C THR A 978 16.63 -35.87 -23.18
N LEU A 979 16.73 -34.54 -23.27
CA LEU A 979 16.78 -33.83 -24.54
C LEU A 979 17.71 -32.62 -24.47
N ILE A 980 18.53 -32.42 -25.52
CA ILE A 980 19.36 -31.23 -25.70
C ILE A 980 18.98 -30.50 -26.99
N GLY A 981 18.35 -29.32 -26.85
CA GLY A 981 18.04 -28.42 -27.95
C GLY A 981 19.17 -27.40 -28.18
N ARG A 982 20.04 -27.66 -29.16
CA ARG A 982 21.22 -26.82 -29.45
C ARG A 982 20.93 -25.75 -30.51
N ALA A 983 20.97 -24.47 -30.13
CA ALA A 983 20.77 -23.34 -31.04
C ALA A 983 22.06 -22.52 -31.20
N PHE A 984 22.63 -22.56 -32.41
CA PHE A 984 23.80 -21.76 -32.80
C PHE A 984 23.38 -20.77 -33.88
N SER A 985 23.44 -19.48 -33.55
CA SER A 985 22.82 -18.42 -34.37
C SER A 985 23.69 -17.93 -35.54
N ARG A 986 24.98 -18.30 -35.59
CA ARG A 986 25.97 -17.75 -36.54
C ARG A 986 26.71 -18.79 -37.38
N ASP A 987 26.44 -20.08 -37.21
CA ASP A 987 27.15 -21.16 -37.94
C ASP A 987 26.59 -21.42 -39.35
N GLN A 988 25.44 -20.82 -39.66
CA GLN A 988 24.76 -20.96 -40.94
C GLN A 988 24.06 -19.64 -41.34
N PRO A 989 23.66 -19.45 -42.61
CA PRO A 989 23.03 -18.21 -43.08
C PRO A 989 21.71 -17.86 -42.38
N GLN A 990 20.90 -18.88 -42.06
CA GLN A 990 19.65 -18.70 -41.29
C GLN A 990 19.92 -18.72 -39.78
N LYS A 991 19.49 -17.70 -39.05
CA LYS A 991 19.67 -17.69 -37.59
C LYS A 991 18.72 -18.71 -36.95
N ILE A 992 19.29 -19.61 -36.15
CA ILE A 992 18.54 -20.58 -35.33
C ILE A 992 18.67 -20.14 -33.88
N TYR A 993 17.53 -19.94 -33.22
CA TYR A 993 17.43 -19.57 -31.81
C TYR A 993 16.77 -20.67 -30.98
N ILE A 994 16.70 -20.47 -29.66
CA ILE A 994 16.19 -21.48 -28.72
C ILE A 994 14.71 -21.79 -28.94
N GLN A 995 13.89 -20.79 -29.27
CA GLN A 995 12.47 -20.95 -29.59
C GLN A 995 12.26 -21.86 -30.80
N ASP A 996 13.17 -21.83 -31.78
CA ASP A 996 13.08 -22.70 -32.96
C ASP A 996 13.31 -24.17 -32.58
N ARG A 997 14.25 -24.42 -31.65
CA ARG A 997 14.50 -25.77 -31.12
C ARG A 997 13.37 -26.26 -30.23
N MET A 998 12.77 -25.37 -29.45
CA MET A 998 11.59 -25.70 -28.64
C MET A 998 10.41 -26.08 -29.55
N ARG A 999 10.14 -25.32 -30.62
CA ARG A 999 9.09 -25.66 -31.59
C ARG A 999 9.30 -27.01 -32.29
N GLN A 1000 10.54 -27.40 -32.53
CA GLN A 1000 10.87 -28.72 -33.11
C GLN A 1000 10.57 -29.90 -32.16
N THR A 1001 10.40 -29.62 -30.86
CA THR A 1001 10.26 -30.62 -29.79
C THR A 1001 8.99 -30.35 -28.96
N MET A 1002 7.96 -29.84 -29.65
CA MET A 1002 6.72 -29.38 -29.03
C MET A 1002 5.98 -30.50 -28.28
N GLU A 1003 6.04 -31.74 -28.78
CA GLU A 1003 5.36 -32.86 -28.12
C GLU A 1003 6.05 -33.25 -26.82
N GLU A 1004 7.39 -33.25 -26.79
CA GLU A 1004 8.16 -33.47 -25.58
C GLU A 1004 7.91 -32.37 -24.54
N ILE A 1005 7.78 -31.12 -24.97
CA ILE A 1005 7.38 -30.00 -24.10
C ILE A 1005 5.98 -30.20 -23.54
N ARG A 1006 4.99 -30.55 -24.37
CA ARG A 1006 3.62 -30.81 -23.91
C ARG A 1006 3.57 -31.96 -22.90
N GLN A 1007 4.30 -33.05 -23.17
CA GLN A 1007 4.40 -34.18 -22.26
C GLN A 1007 4.99 -33.77 -20.91
N ALA A 1008 6.20 -33.18 -20.92
CA ALA A 1008 6.92 -32.84 -19.71
C ALA A 1008 6.28 -31.69 -18.92
N TYR A 1009 5.80 -30.65 -19.61
CA TYR A 1009 5.31 -29.42 -18.96
C TYR A 1009 3.84 -29.49 -18.58
N LEU A 1010 2.98 -30.00 -19.47
CA LEU A 1010 1.52 -29.93 -19.30
C LEU A 1010 0.94 -31.20 -18.72
N ARG A 1011 1.39 -32.38 -19.16
CA ARG A 1011 0.83 -33.68 -18.72
C ARG A 1011 1.48 -34.23 -17.47
N GLU A 1012 2.79 -34.05 -17.33
CA GLU A 1012 3.59 -34.51 -16.18
C GLU A 1012 3.81 -33.41 -15.14
N GLU A 1013 3.14 -32.27 -15.30
CA GLU A 1013 3.18 -31.15 -14.37
C GLU A 1013 4.59 -30.59 -14.07
N GLY A 1014 5.49 -30.62 -15.06
CA GLY A 1014 6.86 -30.12 -14.91
C GLY A 1014 6.96 -28.59 -14.76
N SER A 1015 8.18 -28.11 -14.52
CA SER A 1015 8.50 -26.68 -14.39
C SER A 1015 9.40 -26.18 -15.51
N PHE A 1016 9.17 -24.94 -15.94
CA PHE A 1016 9.93 -24.23 -16.95
C PHE A 1016 10.81 -23.14 -16.32
N TYR A 1017 12.06 -23.09 -16.74
CA TYR A 1017 13.06 -22.14 -16.29
C TYR A 1017 13.75 -21.47 -17.48
N LEU A 1018 13.89 -20.15 -17.46
CA LEU A 1018 14.72 -19.42 -18.41
C LEU A 1018 15.74 -18.55 -17.70
N CYS A 1019 16.99 -18.63 -18.14
CA CYS A 1019 18.08 -17.81 -17.63
C CYS A 1019 18.87 -17.19 -18.80
N GLY A 1020 18.99 -15.85 -18.81
CA GLY A 1020 19.64 -15.15 -19.92
C GLY A 1020 19.26 -13.67 -20.06
N PRO A 1021 19.51 -13.05 -21.23
CA PRO A 1021 18.99 -11.71 -21.54
C PRO A 1021 17.44 -11.71 -21.64
N THR A 1022 16.82 -10.53 -21.62
CA THR A 1022 15.35 -10.36 -21.70
C THR A 1022 14.74 -10.49 -23.10
N TRP A 1023 15.50 -10.22 -24.16
CA TRP A 1023 14.98 -10.24 -25.54
C TRP A 1023 14.33 -11.57 -26.02
N PRO A 1024 14.72 -12.79 -25.57
CA PRO A 1024 14.10 -14.03 -26.03
C PRO A 1024 12.82 -14.38 -25.24
N VAL A 1025 12.52 -13.68 -24.14
CA VAL A 1025 11.40 -14.01 -23.25
C VAL A 1025 10.07 -14.00 -23.99
N PRO A 1026 9.73 -13.00 -24.82
CA PRO A 1026 8.47 -13.00 -25.57
C PRO A 1026 8.36 -14.20 -26.51
N ASP A 1027 9.41 -14.49 -27.27
CA ASP A 1027 9.43 -15.60 -28.24
C ASP A 1027 9.31 -16.96 -27.56
N VAL A 1028 9.99 -17.16 -26.43
CA VAL A 1028 9.92 -18.41 -25.67
C VAL A 1028 8.57 -18.58 -24.99
N THR A 1029 8.01 -17.49 -24.44
CA THR A 1029 6.65 -17.49 -23.87
C THR A 1029 5.64 -17.88 -24.94
N GLN A 1030 5.79 -17.36 -26.16
CA GLN A 1030 4.94 -17.71 -27.28
C GLN A 1030 4.99 -19.20 -27.60
N VAL A 1031 6.17 -19.84 -27.58
CA VAL A 1031 6.26 -21.30 -27.82
C VAL A 1031 5.52 -22.10 -26.74
N LEU A 1032 5.56 -21.67 -25.47
CA LEU A 1032 4.80 -22.34 -24.42
C LEU A 1032 3.29 -22.11 -24.55
N GLN A 1033 2.86 -20.91 -24.97
CA GLN A 1033 1.47 -20.65 -25.30
C GLN A 1033 0.98 -21.52 -26.46
N GLU A 1034 1.80 -21.65 -27.52
CA GLU A 1034 1.54 -22.58 -28.63
C GLU A 1034 1.37 -24.02 -28.10
N ALA A 1035 2.23 -24.48 -27.17
CA ALA A 1035 2.12 -25.80 -26.56
C ALA A 1035 0.79 -26.00 -25.79
N ILE A 1036 0.38 -25.00 -25.00
CA ILE A 1036 -0.89 -25.00 -24.24
C ILE A 1036 -2.08 -25.08 -25.20
N GLU A 1037 -2.09 -24.25 -26.24
CA GLU A 1037 -3.16 -24.25 -27.22
C GLU A 1037 -3.28 -25.59 -27.96
N HIS A 1038 -2.15 -26.18 -28.34
CA HIS A 1038 -2.13 -27.50 -28.98
C HIS A 1038 -2.69 -28.59 -28.06
N GLU A 1039 -2.37 -28.56 -26.77
CA GLU A 1039 -2.90 -29.49 -25.78
C GLU A 1039 -4.41 -29.34 -25.59
N GLU A 1040 -4.90 -28.13 -25.38
CA GLU A 1040 -6.32 -27.88 -25.14
C GLU A 1040 -7.18 -28.09 -26.39
N LYS A 1041 -6.67 -27.77 -27.58
CA LYS A 1041 -7.32 -28.13 -28.86
C LYS A 1041 -7.41 -29.65 -29.02
N SER A 1042 -6.40 -30.41 -28.59
CA SER A 1042 -6.44 -31.88 -28.63
C SER A 1042 -7.47 -32.49 -27.67
N LYS A 1043 -7.86 -31.76 -26.61
CA LYS A 1043 -8.94 -32.11 -25.68
C LYS A 1043 -10.34 -31.62 -26.12
N GLY A 1044 -10.44 -30.92 -27.27
CA GLY A 1044 -11.70 -30.46 -27.85
C GLY A 1044 -12.14 -29.03 -27.48
N ALA A 1045 -11.27 -28.22 -26.85
CA ALA A 1045 -11.57 -26.84 -26.52
C ALA A 1045 -11.66 -25.95 -27.78
N LYS A 1046 -12.71 -25.10 -27.87
CA LYS A 1046 -12.92 -24.16 -29.00
C LYS A 1046 -12.24 -22.81 -28.82
N LYS A 1047 -11.99 -22.37 -27.58
CA LYS A 1047 -11.32 -21.13 -27.21
C LYS A 1047 -10.41 -21.44 -26.02
N VAL A 1048 -9.14 -21.05 -26.12
CA VAL A 1048 -8.11 -21.30 -25.10
C VAL A 1048 -7.47 -19.96 -24.79
N ASP A 1049 -7.44 -19.57 -23.53
CA ASP A 1049 -6.74 -18.38 -23.07
C ASP A 1049 -5.35 -18.80 -22.57
N SER A 1050 -4.41 -18.91 -23.52
CA SER A 1050 -3.04 -19.36 -23.24
C SER A 1050 -2.24 -18.35 -22.42
N GLN A 1051 -2.62 -17.07 -22.44
CA GLN A 1051 -1.97 -16.04 -21.63
C GLN A 1051 -2.34 -16.17 -20.15
N ARG A 1052 -3.64 -16.33 -19.84
CA ARG A 1052 -4.10 -16.60 -18.48
C ARG A 1052 -3.47 -17.86 -17.89
N GLU A 1053 -3.29 -18.91 -18.70
CA GLU A 1053 -2.66 -20.14 -18.24
C GLU A 1053 -1.17 -19.94 -17.90
N ILE A 1054 -0.44 -19.12 -18.66
CA ILE A 1054 0.94 -18.74 -18.31
C ILE A 1054 0.99 -17.92 -17.02
N GLU A 1055 0.00 -17.07 -16.76
CA GLU A 1055 -0.13 -16.32 -15.49
C GLU A 1055 -0.38 -17.26 -14.31
N ARG A 1056 -1.29 -18.23 -14.46
CA ARG A 1056 -1.50 -19.31 -13.48
C ARG A 1056 -0.21 -20.08 -13.21
N LEU A 1057 0.53 -20.47 -14.25
CA LEU A 1057 1.80 -21.20 -14.12
C LEU A 1057 2.90 -20.35 -13.46
N LYS A 1058 2.83 -19.01 -13.53
CA LYS A 1058 3.71 -18.11 -12.76
C LYS A 1058 3.36 -18.13 -11.28
N GLU A 1059 2.07 -18.04 -10.96
CA GLU A 1059 1.56 -18.11 -9.58
C GLU A 1059 1.91 -19.45 -8.92
N ASP A 1060 1.79 -20.54 -9.67
CA ASP A 1060 2.18 -21.90 -9.26
C ASP A 1060 3.71 -22.09 -9.15
N GLN A 1061 4.52 -21.07 -9.45
CA GLN A 1061 5.99 -21.13 -9.49
C GLN A 1061 6.55 -22.19 -10.47
N ARG A 1062 5.78 -22.53 -11.51
CA ARG A 1062 6.14 -23.48 -12.56
C ARG A 1062 6.64 -22.79 -13.84
N TYR A 1063 6.50 -21.47 -13.94
CA TYR A 1063 7.13 -20.64 -14.96
C TYR A 1063 8.07 -19.62 -14.30
N VAL A 1064 9.38 -19.89 -14.33
CA VAL A 1064 10.39 -19.11 -13.59
C VAL A 1064 11.39 -18.46 -14.55
N LEU A 1065 11.58 -17.14 -14.40
CA LEU A 1065 12.50 -16.36 -15.21
C LEU A 1065 13.58 -15.69 -14.35
N GLU A 1066 14.84 -15.82 -14.74
CA GLU A 1066 15.96 -15.06 -14.18
C GLU A 1066 16.70 -14.36 -15.32
N VAL A 1067 16.31 -13.11 -15.59
CA VAL A 1067 16.74 -12.38 -16.79
C VAL A 1067 17.47 -11.09 -16.47
N ASN A 1068 18.54 -10.84 -17.22
CA ASN A 1068 19.31 -9.61 -17.14
C ASN A 1068 18.87 -8.64 -18.25
N HIS A 1069 18.60 -7.38 -17.91
CA HIS A 1069 18.50 -6.32 -18.91
C HIS A 1069 19.88 -6.07 -19.53
N GLN A 1070 20.13 -6.68 -20.68
CA GLN A 1070 21.13 -6.20 -21.63
C GLN A 1070 20.36 -5.43 -22.69
N GLU A 1071 20.37 -4.10 -22.60
CA GLU A 1071 19.94 -3.28 -23.73
C GLU A 1071 20.82 -3.65 -24.92
N SER A 1072 20.19 -4.01 -26.03
CA SER A 1072 20.90 -4.43 -27.23
C SER A 1072 21.78 -3.28 -27.68
N THR A 1073 23.10 -3.47 -27.71
CA THR A 1073 23.98 -2.67 -28.56
C THR A 1073 23.70 -3.03 -30.02
N THR A 1074 22.56 -2.59 -30.52
CA THR A 1074 22.28 -2.45 -31.95
C THR A 1074 22.94 -1.17 -32.44
N SER A 1075 24.26 -1.10 -32.35
CA SER A 1075 25.04 -0.27 -33.25
C SER A 1075 25.99 -1.21 -33.97
N ASN A 1076 25.81 -1.35 -35.29
CA ASN A 1076 26.87 -1.88 -36.12
C ASN A 1076 28.15 -1.09 -35.79
N PRO A 1077 29.28 -1.73 -35.46
CA PRO A 1077 30.54 -1.00 -35.50
C PRO A 1077 30.70 -0.46 -36.93
N PRO A 1078 31.12 0.81 -37.12
CA PRO A 1078 31.45 1.28 -38.45
C PRO A 1078 32.49 0.32 -39.03
N ARG A 1079 32.20 -0.21 -40.23
CA ARG A 1079 33.15 -1.03 -40.99
C ARG A 1079 34.45 -0.24 -41.11
N VAL A 1080 35.46 -0.61 -40.34
CA VAL A 1080 36.84 -0.24 -40.64
C VAL A 1080 37.19 -0.99 -41.92
N ARG A 1081 37.21 -0.24 -43.04
CA ARG A 1081 37.89 -0.69 -44.25
C ARG A 1081 39.36 -0.91 -43.89
N ILE A 1082 39.86 -2.10 -44.15
CA ILE A 1082 41.28 -2.27 -44.50
C ILE A 1082 41.48 -1.60 -45.86
#